data_AF-A0A6G0X2P4-F1
#
_entry.id   AF-A0A6G0X2P4-F1
#
_cell.length_a   1.000
_cell.length_b   1.000
_cell.length_c   1.000
_cell.angle_alpha   90.00
_cell.angle_beta   90.00
_cell.angle_gamma   90.00
#
_symmetry.space_group_name_H-M   'P 1'
#
loop_
_entity.id
_entity.type
_entity.pdbx_description
1 polymer ?
#
loop_
_entity_poly.entity_id
_entity_poly.type
_entity_poly.pdbx_seq_one_letter_code
_entity_poly.pdbx_strand_id
1 'polypeptide(L)'
;MVSLRWLVAFAALVAPTLQQSCSSIENDVDYSGNDLRSVGASSAADCCAKCSAASDCNAFSYAWNTCYFKSAKGGTAAKSGVQSGTVSRSNSCASIESDVDYPGNDLRSVPANAAEDCCDICSGDASCKAFSYAWNTCYLKSSQGTPVAKAGIRSGTVSKSSAQCSSIENNVGYSGNDLYGVTANAAEDCCALCSAAQGCKAFSFFEKTCYLKSGKGSATSKAGVQSATLGSSTPSTPSTCPTIEDDTDYDGGDLQSVTAGAAEDCCAICKATKDCKLFAFGYNTCYLKSSQGQRVSKPGIRAAIIVPSSLNPTQAPTTAPTPKPTTAAPYACNKPRQRQAWSSLSQADKDLYISAVEVAMKRGLFQRFLSVHNDMRVNNQAHSSCVFLFWHRKFIFAYENMLRSLDPKYACLTLAYWDYTQDYVGFQKKKCSTILDCSLAAREMGGSTQGINPQKLSDGHTSLCVNTRPLSSYDGGCVNRGDWHKTTMPMWGISSVRSALFDHGNSIFNVSYYIELGIHGSVHMNLRSTMMSGFYSPMDPIFYLHHTMADLIHTIFYHCKVENLNLDDKGQQTNESSFKGCTIKYNDGTQEEIGPNTKILVQSHKTVGDNTPIPIEQDDLIGRYFEGIPSEYYKLTDPRTLGYTYKLGGLIGDLYASCGQASASSTESATQSKNDHEVAPLVKQANIETVDFQLSIVALGISQGLTNDQAYAELKKIALLLHVNCFNGGEPDDYPPDFQKVMSIHESKPEYVLWQQLKSHQTKVEITGWEKVALVFYNCSGALNV
;
A
#
# COMPACT_ATOMS: atom_id res chain seq x y z
N MET A 1 -48.81 -24.98 36.49
CA MET A 1 -48.17 -26.29 36.67
C MET A 1 -47.81 -26.76 35.27
N VAL A 2 -46.56 -26.86 34.82
CA VAL A 2 -45.40 -27.56 35.39
C VAL A 2 -44.13 -26.74 35.11
N SER A 3 -43.28 -26.70 36.13
CA SER A 3 -41.94 -26.09 36.19
C SER A 3 -40.92 -26.97 35.46
N LEU A 4 -40.00 -26.38 34.71
CA LEU A 4 -38.69 -26.99 34.47
C LEU A 4 -37.60 -25.91 34.39
N ARG A 5 -36.89 -25.73 35.51
CA ARG A 5 -35.64 -24.97 35.62
C ARG A 5 -34.54 -25.70 34.85
N TRP A 6 -33.84 -25.00 33.97
CA TRP A 6 -32.50 -25.40 33.51
C TRP A 6 -31.47 -24.40 34.02
N LEU A 7 -30.58 -24.91 34.86
CA LEU A 7 -29.41 -24.23 35.40
C LEU A 7 -28.44 -23.90 34.25
N VAL A 8 -28.14 -22.62 34.06
CA VAL A 8 -27.02 -22.17 33.24
C VAL A 8 -25.75 -22.35 34.07
N ALA A 9 -24.96 -23.37 33.74
CA ALA A 9 -23.59 -23.48 34.21
C ALA A 9 -22.73 -22.47 33.44
N PHE A 10 -22.28 -21.42 34.12
CA PHE A 10 -21.23 -20.54 33.61
C PHE A 10 -19.92 -21.32 33.58
N ALA A 11 -19.52 -21.82 32.41
CA ALA A 11 -18.14 -22.17 32.16
C ALA A 11 -17.37 -20.86 31.89
N ALA A 12 -16.62 -20.41 32.91
CA ALA A 12 -15.65 -19.35 32.74
C ALA A 12 -14.53 -19.84 31.80
N LEU A 13 -14.57 -19.40 30.55
CA LEU A 13 -13.44 -19.51 29.63
C LEU A 13 -12.45 -18.40 29.98
N VAL A 14 -11.34 -18.81 30.58
CA VAL A 14 -10.18 -17.98 30.88
C VAL A 14 -9.61 -17.46 29.56
N ALA A 15 -9.63 -16.14 29.36
CA ALA A 15 -8.97 -15.47 28.25
C ALA A 15 -7.44 -15.70 28.33
N PRO A 16 -6.72 -15.83 27.20
CA PRO A 16 -5.28 -15.75 27.22
C PRO A 16 -4.90 -14.31 27.59
N THR A 17 -4.36 -14.14 28.80
CA THR A 17 -3.75 -12.90 29.27
C THR A 17 -2.57 -12.54 28.37
N LEU A 18 -2.78 -11.58 27.47
CA LEU A 18 -1.70 -10.79 26.89
C LEU A 18 -1.02 -10.03 28.04
N GLN A 19 0.28 -10.23 28.18
CA GLN A 19 1.11 -9.70 29.25
C GLN A 19 1.21 -8.18 29.15
N GLN A 20 0.24 -7.51 29.76
CA GLN A 20 0.32 -6.32 30.61
C GLN A 20 1.43 -5.30 30.31
N SER A 21 1.11 -4.30 29.46
CA SER A 21 1.92 -3.09 29.24
C SER A 21 1.78 -2.02 30.34
N CYS A 22 0.90 -2.23 31.33
CA CYS A 22 0.65 -1.27 32.41
C CYS A 22 0.77 -1.91 33.79
N SER A 23 1.08 -1.13 34.82
CA SER A 23 1.04 -1.58 36.21
C SER A 23 -0.35 -2.10 36.60
N SER A 24 -0.43 -2.77 37.76
CA SER A 24 -1.71 -3.00 38.43
C SER A 24 -2.45 -1.66 38.62
N ILE A 25 -3.77 -1.67 38.38
CA ILE A 25 -4.61 -0.49 38.54
C ILE A 25 -4.77 -0.16 40.03
N GLU A 26 -4.44 1.07 40.40
CA GLU A 26 -4.65 1.64 41.73
C GLU A 26 -6.06 2.26 41.77
N ASN A 27 -6.96 1.66 42.56
CA ASN A 27 -8.33 2.16 42.72
C ASN A 27 -8.40 3.24 43.78
N ASP A 28 -9.30 4.21 43.58
CA ASP A 28 -9.53 5.37 44.43
C ASP A 28 -8.27 6.23 44.63
N VAL A 29 -7.39 6.28 43.63
CA VAL A 29 -6.13 7.03 43.64
C VAL A 29 -6.03 7.88 42.38
N ASP A 30 -5.71 9.16 42.56
CA ASP A 30 -5.40 10.11 41.49
C ASP A 30 -3.90 10.41 41.47
N TYR A 31 -3.29 10.37 40.29
CA TYR A 31 -1.93 10.89 40.07
C TYR A 31 -2.01 12.39 39.79
N SER A 32 -1.47 13.24 40.68
CA SER A 32 -1.54 14.69 40.54
C SER A 32 -0.42 15.24 39.63
N GLY A 33 -0.80 16.09 38.67
CA GLY A 33 0.12 16.76 37.76
C GLY A 33 0.60 15.90 36.59
N ASN A 34 1.54 16.43 35.81
CA ASN A 34 2.09 15.80 34.60
C ASN A 34 1.05 15.51 33.50
N ASP A 35 -0.12 16.17 33.49
CA ASP A 35 -1.17 15.96 32.50
C ASP A 35 -0.74 16.44 31.11
N LEU A 36 -0.93 15.57 30.10
CA LEU A 36 -0.65 15.85 28.69
C LEU A 36 -1.92 16.24 27.95
N ARG A 37 -2.95 15.41 28.07
CA ARG A 37 -4.28 15.57 27.45
C ARG A 37 -5.27 14.61 28.08
N SER A 38 -6.56 14.87 27.87
CA SER A 38 -7.65 13.95 28.23
C SER A 38 -8.27 13.35 26.97
N VAL A 39 -8.58 12.06 27.02
CA VAL A 39 -9.28 11.34 25.95
C VAL A 39 -10.44 10.52 26.51
N GLY A 40 -11.45 10.23 25.70
CA GLY A 40 -12.55 9.34 26.11
C GLY A 40 -12.06 7.90 26.28
N ALA A 41 -12.43 7.26 27.40
CA ALA A 41 -12.19 5.85 27.66
C ALA A 41 -13.38 5.20 28.38
N SER A 42 -13.64 3.93 28.11
CA SER A 42 -14.77 3.17 28.68
C SER A 42 -14.44 2.49 30.01
N SER A 43 -13.16 2.38 30.36
CA SER A 43 -12.67 1.80 31.61
C SER A 43 -11.21 2.18 31.88
N ALA A 44 -10.69 1.88 33.07
CA ALA A 44 -9.27 2.02 33.37
C ALA A 44 -8.37 1.12 32.50
N ALA A 45 -8.87 -0.05 32.08
CA ALA A 45 -8.15 -0.94 31.16
C ALA A 45 -8.08 -0.35 29.74
N ASP A 46 -9.17 0.24 29.26
CA ASP A 46 -9.21 0.98 27.99
C ASP A 46 -8.32 2.24 28.05
N CYS A 47 -8.30 2.92 29.20
CA CYS A 47 -7.42 4.05 29.47
C CYS A 47 -5.92 3.63 29.45
N CYS A 48 -5.58 2.50 30.06
CA CYS A 48 -4.25 1.88 29.95
C CYS A 48 -3.89 1.59 28.48
N ALA A 49 -4.77 0.94 27.72
CA ALA A 49 -4.50 0.60 26.33
C ALA A 49 -4.23 1.87 25.49
N LYS A 50 -5.08 2.90 25.64
CA LYS A 50 -4.93 4.19 24.98
C LYS A 50 -3.66 4.94 25.39
N CYS A 51 -3.33 4.95 26.68
CA CYS A 51 -2.09 5.55 27.17
C CYS A 51 -0.86 4.78 26.65
N SER A 52 -0.90 3.43 26.64
CA SER A 52 0.21 2.61 26.13
C SER A 52 0.46 2.76 24.63
N ALA A 53 -0.58 3.11 23.86
CA ALA A 53 -0.48 3.40 22.43
C ALA A 53 0.03 4.82 22.13
N ALA A 54 0.04 5.71 23.13
CA ALA A 54 0.49 7.08 22.99
C ALA A 54 1.94 7.21 23.48
N SER A 55 2.86 7.49 22.55
CA SER A 55 4.31 7.56 22.82
C SER A 55 4.73 8.63 23.83
N ASP A 56 3.88 9.60 24.14
CA ASP A 56 4.13 10.59 25.18
C ASP A 56 3.50 10.25 26.54
N CYS A 57 2.59 9.27 26.61
CA CYS A 57 1.89 8.87 27.84
C CYS A 57 2.61 7.74 28.59
N ASN A 58 3.03 8.02 29.83
CA ASN A 58 3.72 7.07 30.71
C ASN A 58 2.93 6.74 31.98
N ALA A 59 1.87 7.50 32.28
CA ALA A 59 0.92 7.20 33.35
C ALA A 59 -0.47 7.75 33.00
N PHE A 60 -1.51 7.31 33.72
CA PHE A 60 -2.86 7.84 33.54
C PHE A 60 -3.65 7.86 34.85
N SER A 61 -4.67 8.74 34.91
CA SER A 61 -5.79 8.65 35.84
C SER A 61 -7.08 8.51 35.03
N TYR A 62 -7.94 7.56 35.36
CA TYR A 62 -9.25 7.34 34.73
C TYR A 62 -10.39 7.71 35.68
N ALA A 63 -11.31 8.55 35.23
CA ALA A 63 -12.52 8.91 35.96
C ALA A 63 -13.63 9.37 35.00
N TRP A 64 -14.89 9.02 35.28
CA TRP A 64 -16.07 9.47 34.53
C TRP A 64 -15.93 9.37 33.00
N ASN A 65 -15.57 8.19 32.50
CA ASN A 65 -15.33 7.93 31.07
C ASN A 65 -14.22 8.79 30.42
N THR A 66 -13.38 9.41 31.23
CA THR A 66 -12.28 10.26 30.78
C THR A 66 -10.96 9.69 31.28
N CYS A 67 -10.01 9.55 30.36
CA CYS A 67 -8.66 9.10 30.59
C CYS A 67 -7.71 10.29 30.51
N TYR A 68 -7.10 10.66 31.63
CA TYR A 68 -6.15 11.76 31.72
C TYR A 68 -4.73 11.21 31.53
N PHE A 69 -4.18 11.39 30.33
CA PHE A 69 -2.83 10.97 29.99
C PHE A 69 -1.81 11.83 30.71
N LYS A 70 -0.74 11.20 31.20
CA LYS A 70 0.32 11.87 31.95
C LYS A 70 1.69 11.46 31.44
N SER A 71 2.62 12.41 31.44
CA SER A 71 4.02 12.18 31.03
C SER A 71 4.82 11.36 32.04
N ALA A 72 4.37 11.27 33.30
CA ALA A 72 4.96 10.43 34.35
C ALA A 72 3.97 10.23 35.52
N LYS A 73 4.23 9.25 36.40
CA LYS A 73 3.50 9.10 37.68
C LYS A 73 3.83 10.28 38.60
N GLY A 74 2.85 11.15 38.83
CA GLY A 74 2.95 12.27 39.76
C GLY A 74 2.74 11.86 41.22
N GLY A 75 2.56 12.85 42.11
CA GLY A 75 2.13 12.59 43.50
C GLY A 75 0.81 11.84 43.55
N THR A 76 0.56 11.08 44.61
CA THR A 76 -0.69 10.30 44.76
C THR A 76 -1.63 10.96 45.77
N ALA A 77 -2.92 11.04 45.43
CA ALA A 77 -3.96 11.51 46.33
C ALA A 77 -5.13 10.52 46.33
N ALA A 78 -5.67 10.23 47.52
CA ALA A 78 -6.86 9.40 47.65
C ALA A 78 -8.07 10.14 47.10
N LYS A 79 -8.75 9.57 46.10
CA LYS A 79 -9.89 10.17 45.43
C LYS A 79 -10.85 9.10 44.93
N SER A 80 -12.00 9.02 45.58
CA SER A 80 -13.00 7.98 45.30
C SER A 80 -13.50 8.06 43.86
N GLY A 81 -13.53 6.90 43.18
CA GLY A 81 -13.98 6.76 41.80
C GLY A 81 -12.90 7.00 40.74
N VAL A 82 -11.65 7.25 41.12
CA VAL A 82 -10.52 7.41 40.19
C VAL A 82 -9.67 6.15 40.16
N GLN A 83 -9.29 5.70 38.97
CA GLN A 83 -8.45 4.51 38.77
C GLN A 83 -7.18 4.89 38.01
N SER A 84 -6.00 4.69 38.59
CA SER A 84 -4.72 5.15 38.01
C SER A 84 -3.74 4.00 37.73
N GLY A 85 -2.83 4.20 36.79
CA GLY A 85 -1.83 3.20 36.40
C GLY A 85 -0.65 3.79 35.64
N THR A 86 0.49 3.09 35.62
CA THR A 86 1.68 3.47 34.83
C THR A 86 1.87 2.53 33.65
N VAL A 87 2.46 3.02 32.57
CA VAL A 87 2.80 2.20 31.38
C VAL A 87 4.26 1.77 31.49
N SER A 88 4.52 0.47 31.37
CA SER A 88 5.87 -0.09 31.30
C SER A 88 6.26 -0.29 29.84
N ARG A 89 7.25 0.47 29.35
CA ARG A 89 7.85 0.27 28.03
C ARG A 89 9.15 -0.49 28.17
N SER A 90 9.41 -1.46 27.28
CA SER A 90 10.70 -2.15 27.25
C SER A 90 11.78 -1.18 26.76
N ASN A 91 12.50 -0.54 27.68
CA ASN A 91 13.46 0.52 27.38
C ASN A 91 14.79 -0.05 26.82
N SER A 92 15.19 0.43 25.65
CA SER A 92 16.56 0.34 25.09
C SER A 92 17.53 1.38 25.67
N CYS A 93 17.09 2.19 26.64
CA CYS A 93 17.89 3.25 27.26
C CYS A 93 18.17 2.97 28.74
N ALA A 94 19.35 3.38 29.18
CA ALA A 94 19.65 3.51 30.61
C ALA A 94 18.82 4.65 31.23
N SER A 95 18.74 4.67 32.56
CA SER A 95 18.11 5.77 33.32
C SER A 95 18.70 7.13 32.93
N ILE A 96 17.84 8.12 32.67
CA ILE A 96 18.25 9.49 32.35
C ILE A 96 18.80 10.16 33.62
N GLU A 97 20.03 10.67 33.52
CA GLU A 97 20.72 11.41 34.57
C GLU A 97 20.33 12.89 34.51
N SER A 98 19.87 13.44 35.63
CA SER A 98 19.54 14.87 35.77
C SER A 98 20.76 15.68 36.19
N ASP A 99 20.83 16.92 35.71
CA ASP A 99 21.90 17.88 35.97
C ASP A 99 23.29 17.37 35.55
N VAL A 100 23.33 16.58 34.48
CA VAL A 100 24.55 15.99 33.90
C VAL A 100 24.58 16.27 32.41
N ASP A 101 25.75 16.68 31.91
CA ASP A 101 26.05 16.79 30.49
C ASP A 101 27.13 15.78 30.09
N TYR A 102 27.00 15.22 28.89
CA TYR A 102 28.02 14.38 28.24
C TYR A 102 28.77 15.21 27.19
N PRO A 103 29.74 16.07 27.55
CA PRO A 103 30.39 16.96 26.60
C PRO A 103 31.10 16.23 25.44
N GLY A 104 30.94 16.78 24.23
CA GLY A 104 31.57 16.29 23.01
C GLY A 104 30.85 15.12 22.34
N ASN A 105 31.46 14.58 21.29
CA ASN A 105 30.93 13.48 20.48
C ASN A 105 29.57 13.75 19.81
N ASP A 106 29.18 15.02 19.65
CA ASP A 106 27.91 15.40 19.03
C ASP A 106 27.86 15.02 17.54
N LEU A 107 26.84 14.27 17.17
CA LEU A 107 26.54 13.89 15.79
C LEU A 107 25.70 14.97 15.11
N ARG A 108 24.63 15.39 15.77
CA ARG A 108 23.72 16.47 15.36
C ARG A 108 22.77 16.83 16.51
N SER A 109 22.14 17.98 16.38
CA SER A 109 21.09 18.45 17.28
C SER A 109 19.71 18.33 16.61
N VAL A 110 18.70 17.92 17.38
CA VAL A 110 17.32 17.74 16.90
C VAL A 110 16.34 18.29 17.95
N PRO A 111 15.24 18.96 17.55
CA PRO A 111 14.24 19.44 18.51
C PRO A 111 13.55 18.29 19.27
N ALA A 112 13.22 18.52 20.54
CA ALA A 112 12.47 17.60 21.40
C ALA A 112 11.76 18.32 22.55
N ASN A 113 10.67 17.76 23.09
CA ASN A 113 9.90 18.40 24.15
C ASN A 113 10.33 17.93 25.55
N ALA A 114 10.97 16.77 25.64
CA ALA A 114 11.51 16.20 26.88
C ALA A 114 12.79 15.37 26.63
N ALA A 115 13.52 15.06 27.69
CA ALA A 115 14.74 14.24 27.60
C ALA A 115 14.43 12.78 27.23
N GLU A 116 13.23 12.32 27.58
CA GLU A 116 12.69 11.01 27.23
C GLU A 116 12.54 10.86 25.72
N ASP A 117 12.13 11.91 25.01
CA ASP A 117 12.04 11.91 23.55
C ASP A 117 13.42 11.67 22.92
N CYS A 118 14.49 12.14 23.55
CA CYS A 118 15.86 11.96 23.06
C CYS A 118 16.32 10.50 23.10
N CYS A 119 15.78 9.68 23.99
CA CYS A 119 16.05 8.25 24.04
C CYS A 119 15.53 7.55 22.78
N ASP A 120 14.31 7.85 22.37
CA ASP A 120 13.71 7.27 21.17
C ASP A 120 14.41 7.76 19.90
N ILE A 121 14.71 9.06 19.84
CA ILE A 121 15.40 9.66 18.70
C ILE A 121 16.83 9.12 18.57
N CYS A 122 17.55 8.95 19.68
CA CYS A 122 18.89 8.36 19.68
C CYS A 122 18.85 6.85 19.38
N SER A 123 17.82 6.13 19.84
CA SER A 123 17.63 4.70 19.53
C SER A 123 17.38 4.45 18.05
N GLY A 124 16.67 5.36 17.38
CA GLY A 124 16.40 5.29 15.94
C GLY A 124 17.58 5.69 15.05
N ASP A 125 18.63 6.32 15.60
CA ASP A 125 19.80 6.74 14.84
C ASP A 125 20.94 5.74 14.99
N ALA A 126 21.36 5.04 13.91
CA ALA A 126 22.37 3.98 13.96
C ALA A 126 23.73 4.40 14.58
N SER A 127 24.10 5.67 14.48
CA SER A 127 25.38 6.21 14.99
C SER A 127 25.29 6.72 16.43
N CYS A 128 24.08 6.99 16.95
CA CYS A 128 23.88 7.57 18.27
C CYS A 128 23.99 6.54 19.40
N LYS A 129 24.86 6.78 20.39
CA LYS A 129 25.04 5.92 21.58
C LYS A 129 24.69 6.64 22.89
N ALA A 130 24.59 7.97 22.86
CA ALA A 130 24.21 8.79 24.00
C ALA A 130 23.53 10.09 23.57
N PHE A 131 22.88 10.81 24.48
CA PHE A 131 22.33 12.14 24.24
C PHE A 131 22.47 13.05 25.47
N SER A 132 22.45 14.36 25.23
CA SER A 132 22.17 15.38 26.25
C SER A 132 20.96 16.20 25.81
N TYR A 133 20.02 16.46 26.69
CA TYR A 133 18.83 17.26 26.45
C TYR A 133 18.92 18.60 27.16
N ALA A 134 18.73 19.69 26.41
CA ALA A 134 18.70 21.06 26.93
C ALA A 134 17.89 21.95 25.99
N TRP A 135 17.17 22.94 26.53
CA TRP A 135 16.45 23.95 25.74
C TRP A 135 15.60 23.38 24.60
N ASN A 136 14.77 22.37 24.89
CA ASN A 136 13.93 21.68 23.91
C ASN A 136 14.71 21.08 22.72
N THR A 137 15.96 20.66 22.96
CA THR A 137 16.86 20.13 21.94
C THR A 137 17.60 18.91 22.48
N CYS A 138 17.56 17.82 21.71
CA CYS A 138 18.44 16.66 21.91
C CYS A 138 19.74 16.86 21.14
N TYR A 139 20.84 16.77 21.86
CA TYR A 139 22.18 16.73 21.30
C TYR A 139 22.61 15.26 21.24
N LEU A 140 22.41 14.64 20.07
CA LEU A 140 22.71 13.22 19.82
C LEU A 140 24.20 13.01 19.72
N LYS A 141 24.73 11.95 20.34
CA LYS A 141 26.16 11.73 20.48
C LYS A 141 26.57 10.33 20.07
N SER A 142 27.73 10.21 19.42
CA SER A 142 28.29 8.95 18.96
C SER A 142 28.87 8.08 20.07
N SER A 143 29.11 8.65 21.26
CA SER A 143 29.53 7.96 22.48
C SER A 143 29.17 8.80 23.72
N GLN A 144 29.16 8.18 24.89
CA GLN A 144 29.03 8.89 26.16
C GLN A 144 30.36 9.63 26.45
N GLY A 145 30.35 10.97 26.40
CA GLY A 145 31.47 11.78 26.90
C GLY A 145 31.62 11.68 28.42
N THR A 146 32.75 12.12 28.97
CA THR A 146 32.96 12.13 30.42
C THR A 146 31.89 12.96 31.12
N PRO A 147 31.05 12.39 32.01
CA PRO A 147 29.95 13.11 32.63
C PRO A 147 30.44 14.35 33.40
N VAL A 148 29.80 15.50 33.17
CA VAL A 148 30.06 16.76 33.87
C VAL A 148 28.76 17.25 34.49
N ALA A 149 28.80 17.59 35.78
CA ALA A 149 27.65 18.17 36.48
C ALA A 149 27.31 19.54 35.90
N LYS A 150 26.09 19.70 35.38
CA LYS A 150 25.59 20.93 34.77
C LYS A 150 24.07 21.04 34.95
N ALA A 151 23.67 21.97 35.80
CA ALA A 151 22.28 22.19 36.16
C ALA A 151 21.39 22.45 34.93
N GLY A 152 20.24 21.78 34.85
CA GLY A 152 19.24 21.93 33.79
C GLY A 152 19.48 21.09 32.54
N ILE A 153 20.52 20.25 32.51
CA ILE A 153 20.79 19.31 31.41
C ILE A 153 20.40 17.90 31.85
N ARG A 154 19.77 17.13 30.94
CA ARG A 154 19.38 15.74 31.21
C ARG A 154 20.01 14.82 30.17
N SER A 155 20.79 13.83 30.58
CA SER A 155 21.58 13.00 29.65
C SER A 155 21.30 11.51 29.83
N GLY A 156 21.43 10.74 28.75
CA GLY A 156 21.14 9.31 28.76
C GLY A 156 21.94 8.54 27.73
N THR A 157 22.14 7.25 27.97
CA THR A 157 22.80 6.33 27.04
C THR A 157 21.81 5.33 26.46
N VAL A 158 22.04 4.96 25.20
CA VAL A 158 21.23 3.96 24.50
C VAL A 158 22.01 2.67 24.40
N SER A 159 21.46 1.61 25.00
CA SER A 159 21.96 0.24 24.86
C SER A 159 21.39 -0.36 23.58
N LYS A 160 22.11 -0.18 22.47
CA LYS A 160 21.81 -0.94 21.26
C LYS A 160 22.26 -2.38 21.46
N SER A 161 21.39 -3.33 21.16
CA SER A 161 21.77 -4.75 21.11
C SER A 161 22.97 -4.90 20.17
N SER A 162 24.14 -5.21 20.73
CA SER A 162 25.38 -5.35 19.99
C SER A 162 25.26 -6.50 18.99
N ALA A 163 25.52 -6.24 17.70
CA ALA A 163 25.88 -7.30 16.78
C ALA A 163 27.12 -8.04 17.32
N GLN A 164 27.04 -9.36 17.49
CA GLN A 164 28.16 -10.14 18.03
C GLN A 164 29.25 -10.27 16.96
N CYS A 165 30.40 -9.64 17.18
CA CYS A 165 31.66 -10.03 16.55
C CYS A 165 32.51 -10.84 17.53
N SER A 166 33.42 -11.66 17.00
CA SER A 166 34.51 -12.25 17.76
C SER A 166 35.47 -11.17 18.28
N SER A 167 36.28 -11.54 19.27
CA SER A 167 37.34 -10.68 19.79
C SER A 167 38.31 -10.24 18.68
N ILE A 168 38.70 -8.97 18.68
CA ILE A 168 39.62 -8.41 17.70
C ILE A 168 41.00 -9.10 17.80
N GLU A 169 41.44 -9.66 16.67
CA GLU A 169 42.77 -10.21 16.46
C GLU A 169 43.72 -9.06 16.07
N ASN A 170 44.62 -8.69 17.00
CA ASN A 170 45.60 -7.62 16.76
C ASN A 170 46.79 -8.11 15.93
N ASN A 171 47.27 -7.27 15.02
CA ASN A 171 48.35 -7.55 14.08
C ASN A 171 48.06 -8.74 13.16
N VAL A 172 46.79 -8.96 12.84
CA VAL A 172 46.34 -10.03 11.95
C VAL A 172 45.49 -9.43 10.85
N GLY A 173 45.88 -9.68 9.60
CA GLY A 173 45.09 -9.35 8.41
C GLY A 173 44.48 -10.59 7.80
N TYR A 174 43.18 -10.53 7.49
CA TYR A 174 42.53 -11.54 6.65
C TYR A 174 42.74 -11.17 5.18
N SER A 175 43.31 -12.07 4.38
CA SER A 175 43.54 -11.84 2.94
C SER A 175 42.42 -12.42 2.09
N GLY A 176 41.95 -11.65 1.10
CA GLY A 176 40.87 -12.06 0.20
C GLY A 176 39.48 -11.89 0.80
N ASN A 177 38.45 -12.24 0.01
CA ASN A 177 37.03 -12.05 0.33
C ASN A 177 36.61 -10.59 0.55
N ASP A 178 37.38 -9.60 0.09
CA ASP A 178 37.06 -8.18 0.23
C ASP A 178 35.80 -7.81 -0.58
N LEU A 179 34.82 -7.20 0.08
CA LEU A 179 33.63 -6.63 -0.53
C LEU A 179 33.90 -5.20 -0.98
N TYR A 180 34.26 -4.34 -0.01
CA TYR A 180 34.64 -2.94 -0.21
C TYR A 180 35.20 -2.36 1.10
N GLY A 181 35.92 -1.24 0.99
CA GLY A 181 36.47 -0.49 2.14
C GLY A 181 35.54 0.65 2.58
N VAL A 182 35.41 0.85 3.88
CA VAL A 182 34.65 1.97 4.47
C VAL A 182 35.49 2.66 5.53
N THR A 183 35.49 3.99 5.56
CA THR A 183 36.24 4.74 6.58
C THR A 183 35.63 4.55 7.97
N ALA A 184 36.47 4.32 8.98
CA ALA A 184 36.10 4.25 10.39
C ALA A 184 37.22 4.79 11.29
N ASN A 185 36.88 5.17 12.52
CA ASN A 185 37.83 5.79 13.43
C ASN A 185 38.64 4.75 14.21
N ALA A 186 38.06 3.59 14.52
CA ALA A 186 38.73 2.48 15.18
C ALA A 186 38.22 1.10 14.69
N ALA A 187 38.95 0.03 15.01
CA ALA A 187 38.60 -1.33 14.61
C ALA A 187 37.27 -1.82 15.22
N GLU A 188 36.92 -1.31 16.40
CA GLU A 188 35.68 -1.59 17.11
C GLU A 188 34.45 -1.09 16.35
N ASP A 189 34.59 -0.03 15.55
CA ASP A 189 33.51 0.51 14.71
C ASP A 189 33.20 -0.42 13.51
N CYS A 190 34.18 -1.19 13.05
CA CYS A 190 34.04 -2.05 11.87
C CYS A 190 33.07 -3.20 12.07
N CYS A 191 32.82 -3.64 13.31
CA CYS A 191 31.87 -4.72 13.59
C CYS A 191 30.44 -4.32 13.20
N ALA A 192 30.01 -3.13 13.61
CA ALA A 192 28.69 -2.61 13.27
C ALA A 192 28.56 -2.39 11.75
N LEU A 193 29.61 -1.83 11.13
CA LEU A 193 29.67 -1.61 9.69
C LEU A 193 29.59 -2.92 8.90
N CYS A 194 30.29 -3.97 9.35
CA CYS A 194 30.18 -5.29 8.75
C CYS A 194 28.79 -5.91 8.98
N SER A 195 28.20 -5.78 10.17
CA SER A 195 26.86 -6.30 10.44
C SER A 195 25.76 -5.65 9.59
N ALA A 196 25.96 -4.38 9.21
CA ALA A 196 25.05 -3.62 8.35
C ALA A 196 25.28 -3.85 6.85
N ALA A 197 26.44 -4.40 6.47
CA ALA A 197 26.83 -4.61 5.08
C ALA A 197 26.34 -5.98 4.57
N GLN A 198 25.53 -5.97 3.51
CA GLN A 198 24.99 -7.19 2.93
C GLN A 198 26.12 -8.12 2.45
N GLY A 199 26.14 -9.35 2.99
CA GLY A 199 27.14 -10.36 2.65
C GLY A 199 28.43 -10.29 3.48
N CYS A 200 28.63 -9.30 4.35
CA CYS A 200 29.82 -9.20 5.19
C CYS A 200 29.77 -10.19 6.37
N LYS A 201 30.86 -10.93 6.57
CA LYS A 201 31.03 -11.92 7.65
C LYS A 201 32.33 -11.72 8.43
N ALA A 202 33.24 -10.86 7.94
CA ALA A 202 34.48 -10.52 8.61
C ALA A 202 34.97 -9.11 8.20
N PHE A 203 35.90 -8.52 8.94
CA PHE A 203 36.58 -7.29 8.53
C PHE A 203 38.06 -7.32 8.89
N SER A 204 38.84 -6.48 8.22
CA SER A 204 40.20 -6.09 8.64
C SER A 204 40.31 -4.57 8.64
N PHE A 205 40.75 -3.97 9.73
CA PHE A 205 40.92 -2.55 9.90
C PHE A 205 42.39 -2.15 9.77
N PHE A 206 42.68 -1.16 8.92
CA PHE A 206 44.01 -0.57 8.75
C PHE A 206 43.88 0.89 8.30
N GLU A 207 44.70 1.79 8.86
CA GLU A 207 44.74 3.23 8.51
C GLU A 207 43.35 3.88 8.31
N LYS A 208 42.50 3.79 9.35
CA LYS A 208 41.13 4.34 9.37
C LYS A 208 40.17 3.73 8.33
N THR A 209 40.50 2.57 7.76
CA THR A 209 39.64 1.89 6.78
C THR A 209 39.26 0.49 7.26
N CYS A 210 37.96 0.22 7.36
CA CYS A 210 37.39 -1.11 7.51
C CYS A 210 37.27 -1.78 6.15
N TYR A 211 38.12 -2.75 5.86
CA TYR A 211 37.99 -3.61 4.70
C TYR A 211 36.99 -4.73 5.04
N LEU A 212 35.73 -4.51 4.64
CA LEU A 212 34.61 -5.44 4.88
C LEU A 212 34.75 -6.65 3.96
N LYS A 213 34.53 -7.85 4.51
CA LYS A 213 34.80 -9.11 3.83
C LYS A 213 33.63 -10.06 3.93
N SER A 214 33.40 -10.83 2.87
CA SER A 214 32.34 -11.83 2.80
C SER A 214 32.62 -13.11 3.60
N GLY A 215 33.81 -13.25 4.17
CA GLY A 215 34.25 -14.37 5.01
C GLY A 215 35.65 -14.14 5.59
N LYS A 216 36.01 -14.90 6.65
CA LYS A 216 37.40 -14.93 7.16
C LYS A 216 38.30 -15.62 6.14
N GLY A 217 39.11 -14.84 5.41
CA GLY A 217 40.16 -15.35 4.54
C GLY A 217 41.37 -15.86 5.34
N SER A 218 42.48 -16.16 4.66
CA SER A 218 43.71 -16.60 5.33
C SER A 218 44.22 -15.54 6.30
N ALA A 219 44.40 -15.93 7.57
CA ALA A 219 44.94 -15.07 8.61
C ALA A 219 46.46 -15.00 8.49
N THR A 220 47.00 -13.80 8.27
CA THR A 220 48.44 -13.55 8.17
C THR A 220 48.85 -12.50 9.21
N SER A 221 50.02 -12.70 9.83
CA SER A 221 50.58 -11.72 10.76
C SER A 221 50.96 -10.46 9.99
N LYS A 222 50.22 -9.37 10.21
CA LYS A 222 50.43 -8.06 9.60
C LYS A 222 50.36 -6.97 10.67
N ALA A 223 51.51 -6.36 10.97
CA ALA A 223 51.62 -5.32 11.98
C ALA A 223 50.68 -4.14 11.67
N GLY A 224 49.93 -3.70 12.69
CA GLY A 224 49.00 -2.57 12.58
C GLY A 224 47.60 -2.90 12.02
N VAL A 225 47.34 -4.16 11.63
CA VAL A 225 46.01 -4.59 11.15
C VAL A 225 45.21 -5.25 12.28
N GLN A 226 43.94 -4.88 12.43
CA GLN A 226 43.04 -5.43 13.44
C GLN A 226 41.84 -6.10 12.77
N SER A 227 41.60 -7.40 12.99
CA SER A 227 40.55 -8.14 12.29
C SER A 227 39.59 -8.87 13.23
N ALA A 228 38.33 -9.05 12.81
CA ALA A 228 37.35 -9.87 13.54
C ALA A 228 36.28 -10.45 12.59
N THR A 229 35.52 -11.43 13.08
CA THR A 229 34.42 -12.10 12.35
C THR A 229 33.09 -11.86 13.02
N LEU A 230 31.98 -11.77 12.27
CA LEU A 230 30.65 -11.78 12.86
C LEU A 230 30.35 -13.19 13.45
N GLY A 231 29.97 -13.24 14.73
CA GLY A 231 29.77 -14.46 15.49
C GLY A 231 28.52 -15.23 15.07
N SER A 232 28.69 -16.52 14.79
CA SER A 232 27.62 -17.51 14.79
C SER A 232 27.90 -18.49 15.93
N SER A 233 26.94 -18.71 16.83
CA SER A 233 27.08 -19.66 17.92
C SER A 233 26.90 -21.10 17.43
N THR A 234 28.01 -21.84 17.39
CA THR A 234 28.18 -23.31 17.57
C THR A 234 27.82 -24.23 16.37
N PRO A 235 28.19 -25.53 16.39
CA PRO A 235 29.38 -26.09 15.75
C PRO A 235 29.07 -27.02 14.57
N SER A 236 30.10 -27.27 13.77
CA SER A 236 30.19 -28.23 12.66
C SER A 236 29.42 -29.55 12.81
N THR A 237 28.60 -29.88 11.82
CA THR A 237 28.41 -31.26 11.32
C THR A 237 28.50 -31.26 9.79
N PRO A 238 29.21 -32.22 9.18
CA PRO A 238 29.59 -32.16 7.78
C PRO A 238 28.43 -32.59 6.87
N SER A 239 27.99 -31.71 5.97
CA SER A 239 27.19 -32.14 4.81
C SER A 239 28.16 -32.57 3.71
N THR A 240 28.33 -33.87 3.53
CA THR A 240 29.24 -34.46 2.54
C THR A 240 28.87 -34.01 1.12
N CYS A 241 29.87 -33.51 0.40
CA CYS A 241 29.81 -33.31 -1.04
C CYS A 241 30.09 -34.63 -1.77
N PRO A 242 29.61 -34.79 -3.03
CA PRO A 242 29.90 -35.97 -3.83
C PRO A 242 31.40 -36.07 -4.15
N THR A 243 31.86 -37.28 -4.47
CA THR A 243 33.24 -37.52 -4.93
C THR A 243 33.54 -36.69 -6.18
N ILE A 244 34.65 -35.95 -6.14
CA ILE A 244 35.12 -35.12 -7.26
C ILE A 244 35.94 -36.00 -8.21
N GLU A 245 35.59 -35.99 -9.48
CA GLU A 245 36.29 -36.67 -10.56
C GLU A 245 37.39 -35.75 -11.10
N ASP A 246 38.64 -36.21 -11.04
CA ASP A 246 39.77 -35.49 -11.63
C ASP A 246 39.83 -35.69 -13.17
N ASP A 247 40.49 -34.76 -13.86
CA ASP A 247 40.67 -34.70 -15.31
C ASP A 247 39.40 -34.90 -16.15
N THR A 248 38.28 -34.38 -15.65
CA THR A 248 36.94 -34.62 -16.16
C THR A 248 36.14 -33.33 -16.28
N ASP A 249 35.50 -33.13 -17.43
CA ASP A 249 34.54 -32.06 -17.69
C ASP A 249 33.25 -32.64 -18.30
N TYR A 250 32.17 -31.87 -18.24
CA TYR A 250 30.89 -32.22 -18.88
C TYR A 250 30.51 -31.10 -19.85
N ASP A 251 30.46 -31.41 -21.14
CA ASP A 251 30.28 -30.40 -22.18
C ASP A 251 28.87 -29.79 -22.16
N GLY A 252 28.79 -28.47 -22.03
CA GLY A 252 27.56 -27.69 -22.07
C GLY A 252 26.84 -27.56 -20.72
N GLY A 253 25.66 -26.94 -20.76
CA GLY A 253 24.85 -26.71 -19.56
C GLY A 253 25.36 -25.61 -18.62
N ASP A 254 26.35 -24.80 -19.03
CA ASP A 254 26.94 -23.73 -18.21
C ASP A 254 25.89 -22.68 -17.81
N LEU A 255 25.75 -22.46 -16.50
CA LEU A 255 24.87 -21.45 -15.90
C LEU A 255 25.62 -20.15 -15.66
N GLN A 256 26.74 -20.25 -14.96
CA GLN A 256 27.61 -19.14 -14.62
C GLN A 256 28.98 -19.68 -14.22
N SER A 257 29.99 -18.82 -14.34
CA SER A 257 31.33 -19.09 -13.83
C SER A 257 31.58 -18.22 -12.60
N VAL A 258 32.13 -18.81 -11.54
CA VAL A 258 32.43 -18.12 -10.29
C VAL A 258 33.84 -18.48 -9.87
N THR A 259 34.66 -17.49 -9.54
CA THR A 259 36.01 -17.74 -9.03
C THR A 259 35.95 -18.50 -7.71
N ALA A 260 36.75 -19.55 -7.56
CA ALA A 260 36.87 -20.33 -6.33
C ALA A 260 38.31 -20.81 -6.10
N GLY A 261 38.67 -21.03 -4.84
CA GLY A 261 40.02 -21.42 -4.45
C GLY A 261 40.31 -22.91 -4.68
N ALA A 262 39.30 -23.76 -4.56
CA ALA A 262 39.42 -25.20 -4.79
C ALA A 262 38.11 -25.80 -5.33
N ALA A 263 38.18 -27.02 -5.88
CA ALA A 263 37.02 -27.71 -6.44
C ALA A 263 35.96 -28.03 -5.37
N GLU A 264 36.38 -28.21 -4.12
CA GLU A 264 35.53 -28.50 -2.97
C GLU A 264 34.60 -27.32 -2.63
N ASP A 265 35.04 -26.09 -2.90
CA ASP A 265 34.25 -24.86 -2.71
C ASP A 265 33.09 -24.79 -3.71
N CYS A 266 33.31 -25.31 -4.92
CA CYS A 266 32.30 -25.31 -5.98
C CYS A 266 31.06 -26.11 -5.63
N CYS A 267 31.16 -27.09 -4.73
CA CYS A 267 30.02 -27.87 -4.30
C CYS A 267 29.01 -27.04 -3.51
N ALA A 268 29.47 -26.22 -2.55
CA ALA A 268 28.60 -25.35 -1.78
C ALA A 268 28.03 -24.23 -2.66
N ILE A 269 28.86 -23.69 -3.57
CA ILE A 269 28.44 -22.67 -4.54
C ILE A 269 27.38 -23.24 -5.48
N CYS A 270 27.55 -24.47 -5.98
CA CYS A 270 26.56 -25.13 -6.82
C CYS A 270 25.27 -25.43 -6.04
N LYS A 271 25.36 -25.97 -4.81
CA LYS A 271 24.17 -26.18 -3.94
C LYS A 271 23.40 -24.87 -3.65
N ALA A 272 24.10 -23.74 -3.55
CA ALA A 272 23.50 -22.42 -3.34
C ALA A 272 23.06 -21.73 -4.64
N THR A 273 23.48 -22.24 -5.81
CA THR A 273 23.14 -21.67 -7.11
C THR A 273 21.90 -22.38 -7.65
N LYS A 274 20.83 -21.62 -7.82
CA LYS A 274 19.58 -22.11 -8.40
C LYS A 274 19.84 -22.80 -9.74
N ASP A 275 19.28 -24.00 -9.89
CA ASP A 275 19.39 -24.88 -11.06
C ASP A 275 20.77 -25.53 -11.31
N CYS A 276 21.78 -25.29 -10.46
CA CYS A 276 23.07 -25.98 -10.58
C CYS A 276 22.99 -27.42 -10.09
N LYS A 277 23.36 -28.37 -10.95
CA LYS A 277 23.34 -29.81 -10.68
C LYS A 277 24.72 -30.44 -10.64
N LEU A 278 25.71 -29.78 -11.23
CA LEU A 278 27.11 -30.20 -11.24
C LEU A 278 28.01 -28.98 -11.46
N PHE A 279 29.29 -29.14 -11.19
CA PHE A 279 30.29 -28.14 -11.52
C PHE A 279 31.49 -28.80 -12.18
N ALA A 280 32.22 -28.02 -12.97
CA ALA A 280 33.58 -28.32 -13.39
C ALA A 280 34.49 -27.21 -12.88
N PHE A 281 35.61 -27.56 -12.25
CA PHE A 281 36.56 -26.63 -11.66
C PHE A 281 37.88 -26.67 -12.41
N GLY A 282 38.35 -25.51 -12.86
CA GLY A 282 39.66 -25.34 -13.48
C GLY A 282 40.05 -23.87 -13.47
N TYR A 283 41.36 -23.59 -13.45
CA TYR A 283 41.89 -22.21 -13.48
C TYR A 283 41.26 -21.30 -12.41
N ASN A 284 41.12 -21.80 -11.17
CA ASN A 284 40.48 -21.11 -10.04
C ASN A 284 39.03 -20.66 -10.31
N THR A 285 38.30 -21.37 -11.18
CA THR A 285 36.94 -21.02 -11.58
C THR A 285 36.03 -22.24 -11.52
N CYS A 286 34.91 -22.12 -10.82
CA CYS A 286 33.79 -23.05 -10.85
C CYS A 286 32.90 -22.71 -12.05
N TYR A 287 32.86 -23.60 -13.02
CA TYR A 287 31.88 -23.57 -14.11
C TYR A 287 30.65 -24.37 -13.66
N LEU A 288 29.67 -23.66 -13.12
CA LEU A 288 28.43 -24.22 -12.58
C LEU A 288 27.52 -24.60 -13.73
N LYS A 289 26.96 -25.81 -13.69
CA LYS A 289 26.21 -26.36 -14.82
C LYS A 289 24.84 -26.88 -14.37
N SER A 290 23.86 -26.70 -15.23
CA SER A 290 22.45 -27.08 -15.03
C SER A 290 22.10 -28.48 -15.55
N SER A 291 22.96 -29.06 -16.39
CA SER A 291 22.77 -30.39 -16.98
C SER A 291 24.10 -31.10 -17.18
N GLN A 292 24.12 -32.41 -16.89
CA GLN A 292 25.27 -33.26 -17.16
C GLN A 292 25.31 -33.58 -18.66
N GLY A 293 26.11 -32.81 -19.41
CA GLY A 293 26.38 -33.08 -20.83
C GLY A 293 27.30 -34.28 -21.05
N GLN A 294 27.93 -34.37 -22.23
CA GLN A 294 28.85 -35.47 -22.53
C GLN A 294 30.08 -35.39 -21.61
N ARG A 295 30.44 -36.52 -20.97
CA ARG A 295 31.63 -36.61 -20.13
C ARG A 295 32.87 -36.63 -21.03
N VAL A 296 33.72 -35.62 -20.90
CA VAL A 296 34.96 -35.47 -21.69
C VAL A 296 36.16 -35.49 -20.75
N SER A 297 37.20 -36.24 -21.09
CA SER A 297 38.47 -36.19 -20.34
C SER A 297 39.21 -34.91 -20.70
N LYS A 298 39.42 -34.03 -19.71
CA LYS A 298 40.17 -32.78 -19.83
C LYS A 298 41.16 -32.67 -18.67
N PRO A 299 42.46 -32.91 -18.91
CA PRO A 299 43.49 -32.81 -17.89
C PRO A 299 43.47 -31.46 -17.15
N GLY A 300 43.48 -31.50 -15.82
CA GLY A 300 43.46 -30.33 -14.94
C GLY A 300 42.08 -29.79 -14.57
N ILE A 301 40.98 -30.40 -15.08
CA ILE A 301 39.61 -30.03 -14.71
C ILE A 301 39.05 -31.05 -13.71
N ARG A 302 38.48 -30.57 -12.61
CA ARG A 302 37.91 -31.39 -11.53
C ARG A 302 36.41 -31.18 -11.46
N ALA A 303 35.59 -32.21 -11.66
CA ALA A 303 34.13 -32.06 -11.77
C ALA A 303 33.38 -32.98 -10.78
N ALA A 304 32.20 -32.54 -10.33
CA ALA A 304 31.34 -33.38 -9.49
C ALA A 304 29.86 -33.12 -9.75
N ILE A 305 29.07 -34.19 -9.75
CA ILE A 305 27.61 -34.15 -9.92
C ILE A 305 26.95 -34.19 -8.54
N ILE A 306 26.15 -33.18 -8.24
CA ILE A 306 25.47 -33.01 -6.96
C ILE A 306 24.16 -33.81 -6.98
N VAL A 307 24.20 -35.06 -6.50
CA VAL A 307 23.03 -35.95 -6.40
C VAL A 307 22.33 -35.78 -5.03
N PRO A 308 21.00 -35.63 -4.96
CA PRO A 308 20.27 -35.75 -3.69
C PRO A 308 20.15 -37.22 -3.26
N SER A 309 20.38 -37.53 -1.97
CA SER A 309 20.33 -38.89 -1.45
C SER A 309 18.89 -39.42 -1.27
N SER A 310 18.43 -40.32 -2.14
CA SER A 310 17.79 -41.60 -1.77
C SER A 310 17.46 -42.50 -3.00
N LEU A 311 18.22 -43.60 -3.13
CA LEU A 311 17.91 -44.96 -3.62
C LEU A 311 17.21 -45.21 -5.00
N ASN A 312 18.03 -45.50 -6.03
CA ASN A 312 18.17 -46.74 -6.87
C ASN A 312 16.95 -47.56 -7.40
N PRO A 313 17.07 -48.38 -8.49
CA PRO A 313 17.39 -48.10 -9.91
C PRO A 313 16.47 -48.84 -10.95
N THR A 314 16.64 -48.52 -12.26
CA THR A 314 16.25 -49.29 -13.49
C THR A 314 14.78 -49.13 -13.95
N GLN A 315 14.41 -48.79 -15.20
CA GLN A 315 14.84 -49.21 -16.55
C GLN A 315 14.42 -48.13 -17.60
N ALA A 316 15.13 -48.04 -18.74
CA ALA A 316 14.77 -47.23 -19.92
C ALA A 316 13.91 -48.06 -20.93
N PRO A 317 13.43 -47.55 -22.09
CA PRO A 317 13.11 -46.18 -22.55
C PRO A 317 11.69 -46.05 -23.19
N THR A 318 11.01 -44.91 -23.13
CA THR A 318 10.14 -44.46 -24.25
C THR A 318 9.88 -42.95 -24.22
N THR A 319 10.04 -42.33 -25.39
CA THR A 319 9.82 -40.91 -25.71
C THR A 319 8.37 -40.47 -25.50
N ALA A 320 8.15 -39.43 -24.67
CA ALA A 320 6.90 -38.67 -24.56
C ALA A 320 7.20 -37.23 -24.04
N PRO A 321 6.38 -36.23 -24.39
CA PRO A 321 6.78 -34.82 -24.47
C PRO A 321 6.96 -34.12 -23.11
N THR A 322 7.83 -33.11 -23.11
CA THR A 322 8.31 -32.30 -21.99
C THR A 322 7.20 -31.70 -21.10
N PRO A 323 7.27 -31.82 -19.75
CA PRO A 323 6.41 -31.05 -18.84
C PRO A 323 6.94 -29.61 -18.67
N LYS A 324 6.02 -28.65 -18.70
CA LYS A 324 6.24 -27.21 -18.46
C LYS A 324 6.88 -26.93 -17.08
N PRO A 325 7.80 -25.96 -16.93
CA PRO A 325 8.48 -25.68 -15.65
C PRO A 325 7.51 -25.23 -14.56
N THR A 326 7.65 -25.77 -13.34
CA THR A 326 6.84 -25.40 -12.16
C THR A 326 7.47 -24.21 -11.41
N THR A 327 6.66 -23.17 -11.22
CA THR A 327 6.93 -21.90 -10.52
C THR A 327 7.24 -22.10 -9.04
N ALA A 328 8.16 -21.29 -8.50
CA ALA A 328 8.42 -21.21 -7.05
C ALA A 328 7.16 -20.75 -6.30
N ALA A 329 6.88 -21.36 -5.15
CA ALA A 329 5.69 -21.04 -4.37
C ALA A 329 5.66 -19.55 -3.95
N PRO A 330 4.49 -18.89 -4.04
CA PRO A 330 4.35 -17.48 -3.67
C PRO A 330 4.66 -17.26 -2.19
N TYR A 331 5.29 -16.12 -1.86
CA TYR A 331 5.48 -15.68 -0.48
C TYR A 331 4.12 -15.62 0.22
N ALA A 332 3.91 -16.47 1.24
CA ALA A 332 2.62 -16.62 1.89
C ALA A 332 2.38 -15.44 2.86
N CYS A 333 1.32 -14.67 2.60
CA CYS A 333 0.78 -13.72 3.56
C CYS A 333 -0.41 -14.34 4.29
N ASN A 334 -0.37 -14.33 5.62
CA ASN A 334 -1.45 -14.89 6.44
C ASN A 334 -2.57 -13.88 6.73
N LYS A 335 -2.50 -12.66 6.17
CA LYS A 335 -3.55 -11.65 6.26
C LYS A 335 -4.46 -11.73 5.02
N PRO A 336 -5.79 -11.63 5.19
CA PRO A 336 -6.70 -11.53 4.04
C PRO A 336 -6.38 -10.27 3.23
N ARG A 337 -6.60 -10.32 1.91
CA ARG A 337 -6.47 -9.14 1.06
C ARG A 337 -7.68 -8.25 1.27
N GLN A 338 -7.54 -7.21 2.08
CA GLN A 338 -8.59 -6.23 2.33
C GLN A 338 -8.11 -4.84 1.91
N ARG A 339 -8.67 -4.32 0.82
CA ARG A 339 -8.34 -2.99 0.28
C ARG A 339 -8.98 -1.89 1.14
N GLN A 340 -8.24 -0.83 1.41
CA GLN A 340 -8.66 0.27 2.30
C GLN A 340 -8.46 1.63 1.63
N ALA A 341 -9.11 2.67 2.16
CA ALA A 341 -8.92 4.02 1.67
C ALA A 341 -7.47 4.46 1.90
N TRP A 342 -6.85 5.13 0.93
CA TRP A 342 -5.49 5.68 1.07
C TRP A 342 -5.34 6.53 2.34
N SER A 343 -6.36 7.33 2.66
CA SER A 343 -6.40 8.20 3.84
C SER A 343 -6.51 7.44 5.18
N SER A 344 -6.86 6.15 5.15
CA SER A 344 -6.96 5.28 6.34
C SER A 344 -5.71 4.43 6.59
N LEU A 345 -4.80 4.35 5.61
CA LEU A 345 -3.55 3.62 5.76
C LEU A 345 -2.62 4.29 6.77
N SER A 346 -1.86 3.47 7.50
CA SER A 346 -0.77 3.96 8.33
C SER A 346 0.34 4.54 7.45
N GLN A 347 1.17 5.43 8.01
CA GLN A 347 2.31 5.97 7.27
C GLN A 347 3.27 4.87 6.79
N ALA A 348 3.48 3.83 7.61
CA ALA A 348 4.30 2.68 7.24
C ALA A 348 3.71 1.90 6.05
N ASP A 349 2.39 1.69 6.01
CA ASP A 349 1.74 1.00 4.89
C ASP A 349 1.78 1.84 3.61
N LYS A 350 1.64 3.16 3.72
CA LYS A 350 1.81 4.10 2.59
C LYS A 350 3.22 4.07 2.05
N ASP A 351 4.22 4.12 2.92
CA ASP A 351 5.63 4.04 2.53
C ASP A 351 5.98 2.68 1.90
N LEU A 352 5.42 1.59 2.44
CA LEU A 352 5.54 0.25 1.86
C LEU A 352 4.93 0.22 0.45
N TYR A 353 3.73 0.76 0.27
CA TYR A 353 3.06 0.84 -1.03
C TYR A 353 3.87 1.65 -2.04
N ILE A 354 4.28 2.87 -1.67
CA ILE A 354 5.07 3.76 -2.54
C ILE A 354 6.39 3.08 -2.90
N SER A 355 7.06 2.42 -1.96
CA SER A 355 8.32 1.70 -2.25
C SER A 355 8.13 0.49 -3.19
N ALA A 356 7.00 -0.20 -3.12
CA ALA A 356 6.68 -1.27 -4.07
C ALA A 356 6.50 -0.71 -5.50
N VAL A 357 5.81 0.43 -5.63
CA VAL A 357 5.65 1.16 -6.90
C VAL A 357 7.00 1.59 -7.46
N GLU A 358 7.88 2.17 -6.64
CA GLU A 358 9.24 2.56 -7.05
C GLU A 358 10.05 1.36 -7.56
N VAL A 359 9.93 0.20 -6.90
CA VAL A 359 10.59 -1.03 -7.36
C VAL A 359 9.99 -1.52 -8.68
N ALA A 360 8.66 -1.47 -8.84
CA ALA A 360 8.00 -1.85 -10.09
C ALA A 360 8.46 -0.96 -11.26
N MET A 361 8.57 0.35 -11.04
CA MET A 361 9.06 1.31 -12.03
C MET A 361 10.53 1.04 -12.39
N LYS A 362 11.41 0.86 -11.40
CA LYS A 362 12.83 0.57 -11.62
C LYS A 362 13.09 -0.76 -12.35
N ARG A 363 12.19 -1.73 -12.19
CA ARG A 363 12.27 -3.04 -12.87
C ARG A 363 11.61 -3.04 -14.26
N GLY A 364 11.08 -1.92 -14.72
CA GLY A 364 10.35 -1.83 -16.01
C GLY A 364 8.99 -2.54 -16.02
N LEU A 365 8.55 -3.09 -14.87
CA LEU A 365 7.27 -3.81 -14.77
C LEU A 365 6.11 -2.83 -14.87
N PHE A 366 6.25 -1.65 -14.27
CA PHE A 366 5.23 -0.61 -14.32
C PHE A 366 4.97 -0.12 -15.76
N GLN A 367 6.04 0.08 -16.54
CA GLN A 367 5.98 0.42 -17.96
C GLN A 367 5.39 -0.72 -18.80
N ARG A 368 5.70 -1.98 -18.45
CA ARG A 368 5.09 -3.13 -19.13
C ARG A 368 3.59 -3.22 -18.85
N PHE A 369 3.11 -2.92 -17.64
CA PHE A 369 1.67 -2.81 -17.35
C PHE A 369 1.02 -1.65 -18.10
N LEU A 370 1.68 -0.49 -18.20
CA LEU A 370 1.23 0.62 -19.05
C LEU A 370 1.02 0.17 -20.51
N SER A 371 1.93 -0.65 -21.06
CA SER A 371 1.81 -1.13 -22.44
C SER A 371 0.53 -1.93 -22.71
N VAL A 372 -0.04 -2.57 -21.70
CA VAL A 372 -1.29 -3.34 -21.83
C VAL A 372 -2.47 -2.41 -22.09
N HIS A 373 -2.59 -1.34 -21.30
CA HIS A 373 -3.66 -0.35 -21.45
C HIS A 373 -3.48 0.52 -22.69
N ASN A 374 -2.22 0.69 -23.12
CA ASN A 374 -1.84 1.42 -24.32
C ASN A 374 -2.19 0.68 -25.62
N ASP A 375 -2.28 -0.65 -25.61
CA ASP A 375 -2.66 -1.41 -26.80
C ASP A 375 -4.04 -0.98 -27.29
N MET A 376 -4.15 -0.70 -28.59
CA MET A 376 -5.35 -0.10 -29.17
C MET A 376 -6.57 -1.02 -29.09
N ARG A 377 -6.43 -2.31 -29.39
CA ARG A 377 -7.55 -3.25 -29.36
C ARG A 377 -8.00 -3.52 -27.93
N VAL A 378 -7.06 -3.66 -27.01
CA VAL A 378 -7.35 -3.74 -25.58
C VAL A 378 -8.07 -2.48 -25.12
N ASN A 379 -7.62 -1.30 -25.55
CA ASN A 379 -8.24 -0.03 -25.17
C ASN A 379 -9.71 0.07 -25.63
N ASN A 380 -10.02 -0.40 -26.86
CA ASN A 380 -11.39 -0.49 -27.36
C ASN A 380 -12.27 -1.46 -26.55
N GLN A 381 -11.69 -2.49 -25.90
CA GLN A 381 -12.42 -3.32 -24.93
C GLN A 381 -12.49 -2.69 -23.56
N ALA A 382 -11.42 -2.07 -23.10
CA ALA A 382 -11.33 -1.50 -21.77
C ALA A 382 -12.20 -0.27 -21.59
N HIS A 383 -12.55 0.47 -22.66
CA HIS A 383 -13.29 1.74 -22.58
C HIS A 383 -14.44 1.82 -23.58
N SER A 384 -15.43 2.66 -23.27
CA SER A 384 -16.61 2.91 -24.10
C SER A 384 -17.31 1.59 -24.51
N SER A 385 -17.32 0.62 -23.61
CA SER A 385 -17.76 -0.75 -23.86
C SER A 385 -18.56 -1.33 -22.69
N CYS A 386 -19.23 -2.46 -22.94
CA CYS A 386 -19.95 -3.22 -21.91
C CYS A 386 -19.07 -3.86 -20.84
N VAL A 387 -17.75 -3.84 -21.00
CA VAL A 387 -16.83 -4.61 -20.14
C VAL A 387 -15.79 -3.78 -19.40
N PHE A 388 -15.92 -2.45 -19.44
CA PHE A 388 -15.03 -1.49 -18.76
C PHE A 388 -14.70 -1.90 -17.31
N LEU A 389 -15.71 -2.13 -16.45
CA LEU A 389 -15.48 -2.46 -15.04
C LEU A 389 -14.78 -3.81 -14.83
N PHE A 390 -15.16 -4.82 -15.60
CA PHE A 390 -14.60 -6.17 -15.48
C PHE A 390 -13.14 -6.23 -15.97
N TRP A 391 -12.86 -5.57 -17.09
CA TRP A 391 -11.52 -5.49 -17.66
C TRP A 391 -10.57 -4.80 -16.67
N HIS A 392 -10.98 -3.65 -16.12
CA HIS A 392 -10.17 -2.90 -15.16
C HIS A 392 -9.97 -3.66 -13.85
N ARG A 393 -10.98 -4.41 -13.34
CA ARG A 393 -10.83 -5.29 -12.18
C ARG A 393 -9.73 -6.33 -12.39
N LYS A 394 -9.73 -7.02 -13.53
CA LYS A 394 -8.68 -8.00 -13.89
C LYS A 394 -7.30 -7.33 -13.94
N PHE A 395 -7.22 -6.17 -14.60
CA PHE A 395 -5.99 -5.42 -14.76
C PHE A 395 -5.36 -5.01 -13.43
N ILE A 396 -6.13 -4.37 -12.53
CA ILE A 396 -5.61 -3.92 -11.23
C ILE A 396 -5.33 -5.08 -10.28
N PHE A 397 -6.06 -6.20 -10.39
CA PHE A 397 -5.77 -7.39 -9.57
C PHE A 397 -4.45 -8.05 -9.99
N ALA A 398 -4.16 -8.12 -11.29
CA ALA A 398 -2.84 -8.56 -11.78
C ALA A 398 -1.73 -7.61 -11.35
N TYR A 399 -1.98 -6.29 -11.38
CA TYR A 399 -1.03 -5.29 -10.89
C TYR A 399 -0.75 -5.45 -9.38
N GLU A 400 -1.78 -5.72 -8.57
CA GLU A 400 -1.61 -6.05 -7.15
C GLU A 400 -0.77 -7.32 -6.95
N ASN A 401 -1.02 -8.38 -7.72
CA ASN A 401 -0.22 -9.60 -7.69
C ASN A 401 1.25 -9.32 -8.01
N MET A 402 1.50 -8.45 -9.00
CA MET A 402 2.85 -8.01 -9.35
C MET A 402 3.52 -7.32 -8.17
N LEU A 403 2.91 -6.30 -7.56
CA LEU A 403 3.48 -5.57 -6.41
C LEU A 403 3.79 -6.51 -5.24
N ARG A 404 2.87 -7.42 -4.92
CA ARG A 404 3.03 -8.39 -3.82
C ARG A 404 4.18 -9.37 -4.05
N SER A 405 4.54 -9.63 -5.30
CA SER A 405 5.60 -10.57 -5.66
C SER A 405 7.01 -9.98 -5.63
N LEU A 406 7.14 -8.64 -5.54
CA LEU A 406 8.41 -7.95 -5.77
C LEU A 406 9.47 -8.25 -4.70
N ASP A 407 9.05 -8.52 -3.47
CA ASP A 407 9.86 -8.80 -2.29
C ASP A 407 8.98 -9.40 -1.16
N PRO A 408 9.50 -10.28 -0.28
CA PRO A 408 8.75 -10.80 0.86
C PRO A 408 8.02 -9.74 1.70
N LYS A 409 8.59 -8.55 1.87
CA LYS A 409 7.95 -7.48 2.66
C LYS A 409 6.66 -6.94 2.03
N TYR A 410 6.51 -7.09 0.71
CA TYR A 410 5.30 -6.69 -0.02
C TYR A 410 4.27 -7.82 -0.09
N ALA A 411 4.56 -9.02 0.41
CA ALA A 411 3.68 -10.17 0.28
C ALA A 411 2.27 -9.93 0.83
N CYS A 412 2.11 -9.01 1.79
CA CYS A 412 0.82 -8.61 2.35
C CYS A 412 0.23 -7.30 1.80
N LEU A 413 0.90 -6.63 0.86
CA LEU A 413 0.42 -5.39 0.26
C LEU A 413 -0.91 -5.61 -0.46
N THR A 414 -1.84 -4.69 -0.29
CA THR A 414 -3.09 -4.61 -1.05
C THR A 414 -3.16 -3.27 -1.75
N LEU A 415 -3.88 -3.18 -2.87
CA LEU A 415 -4.18 -1.86 -3.42
C LEU A 415 -5.04 -1.05 -2.45
N ALA A 416 -4.83 0.26 -2.47
CA ALA A 416 -5.64 1.22 -1.75
C ALA A 416 -6.58 1.94 -2.73
N TYR A 417 -7.78 2.32 -2.28
CA TYR A 417 -8.66 3.16 -3.09
C TYR A 417 -8.54 4.63 -2.71
N TRP A 418 -8.70 5.51 -3.69
CA TRP A 418 -8.82 6.95 -3.45
C TRP A 418 -10.29 7.34 -3.27
N ASP A 419 -10.68 7.56 -2.02
CA ASP A 419 -12.01 8.04 -1.66
C ASP A 419 -12.12 9.57 -1.87
N TYR A 420 -12.22 9.98 -3.13
CA TYR A 420 -12.42 11.39 -3.48
C TYR A 420 -13.76 11.95 -2.98
N THR A 421 -14.71 11.12 -2.55
CA THR A 421 -15.97 11.61 -1.94
C THR A 421 -15.72 12.26 -0.59
N GLN A 422 -14.73 11.75 0.16
CA GLN A 422 -14.31 12.33 1.44
C GLN A 422 -13.51 13.62 1.24
N ASP A 423 -12.68 13.67 0.19
CA ASP A 423 -11.97 14.91 -0.19
C ASP A 423 -13.00 16.00 -0.57
N TYR A 424 -14.08 15.63 -1.27
CA TYR A 424 -15.15 16.55 -1.64
C TYR A 424 -15.92 17.09 -0.42
N VAL A 425 -16.13 16.30 0.64
CA VAL A 425 -16.73 16.81 1.89
C VAL A 425 -15.88 17.93 2.49
N GLY A 426 -14.55 17.80 2.46
CA GLY A 426 -13.62 18.85 2.87
C GLY A 426 -13.81 20.15 2.07
N PHE A 427 -13.98 20.01 0.75
CA PHE A 427 -14.27 21.11 -0.15
C PHE A 427 -15.62 21.79 0.14
N GLN A 428 -16.70 21.02 0.32
CA GLN A 428 -18.04 21.55 0.67
C GLN A 428 -18.02 22.35 1.97
N LYS A 429 -17.18 21.94 2.93
CA LYS A 429 -16.97 22.64 4.21
C LYS A 429 -15.92 23.75 4.13
N LYS A 430 -15.49 24.12 2.92
CA LYS A 430 -14.53 25.20 2.62
C LYS A 430 -13.18 25.05 3.35
N LYS A 431 -12.77 23.81 3.65
CA LYS A 431 -11.47 23.50 4.29
C LYS A 431 -10.31 23.46 3.30
N CYS A 432 -10.63 23.35 2.02
CA CYS A 432 -9.72 23.27 0.89
C CYS A 432 -10.47 23.73 -0.37
N SER A 433 -9.77 24.03 -1.46
CA SER A 433 -10.37 24.54 -2.71
C SER A 433 -9.94 23.75 -3.94
N THR A 434 -8.72 23.22 -3.97
CA THR A 434 -8.12 22.59 -5.14
C THR A 434 -7.99 21.07 -4.93
N ILE A 435 -7.80 20.32 -6.01
CA ILE A 435 -7.55 18.88 -5.94
C ILE A 435 -6.35 18.59 -5.04
N LEU A 436 -5.25 19.34 -5.20
CA LEU A 436 -4.05 19.11 -4.41
C LEU A 436 -4.24 19.46 -2.92
N ASP A 437 -5.00 20.50 -2.60
CA ASP A 437 -5.23 20.90 -1.19
C ASP A 437 -6.24 20.00 -0.49
N CYS A 438 -7.24 19.49 -1.23
CA CYS A 438 -8.25 18.61 -0.67
C CYS A 438 -7.74 17.17 -0.51
N SER A 439 -6.94 16.68 -1.45
CA SER A 439 -6.64 15.25 -1.54
C SER A 439 -5.29 14.86 -0.96
N LEU A 440 -5.32 14.00 0.07
CA LEU A 440 -4.10 13.39 0.61
C LEU A 440 -3.44 12.44 -0.40
N ALA A 441 -4.23 11.69 -1.16
CA ALA A 441 -3.73 10.78 -2.19
C ALA A 441 -2.98 11.56 -3.29
N ALA A 442 -3.54 12.69 -3.75
CA ALA A 442 -2.88 13.53 -4.75
C ALA A 442 -1.53 14.06 -4.25
N ARG A 443 -1.44 14.51 -2.99
CA ARG A 443 -0.18 15.00 -2.40
C ARG A 443 0.86 13.91 -2.20
N GLU A 444 0.48 12.80 -1.59
CA GLU A 444 1.42 11.75 -1.17
C GLU A 444 1.86 10.86 -2.34
N MET A 445 1.11 10.81 -3.44
CA MET A 445 1.55 10.16 -4.69
C MET A 445 2.46 11.06 -5.53
N GLY A 446 3.19 11.99 -4.92
CA GLY A 446 4.15 12.89 -5.59
C GLY A 446 3.65 14.31 -5.83
N GLY A 447 2.35 14.60 -5.70
CA GLY A 447 1.81 15.94 -5.94
C GLY A 447 1.98 16.42 -7.39
N SER A 448 1.80 17.72 -7.63
CA SER A 448 1.82 18.28 -8.98
C SER A 448 2.68 19.54 -9.16
N THR A 449 3.29 20.04 -8.09
CA THR A 449 3.92 21.38 -8.08
C THR A 449 5.45 21.36 -8.18
N GLN A 450 6.08 20.20 -7.97
CA GLN A 450 7.53 20.05 -7.94
C GLN A 450 8.00 19.22 -9.14
N GLY A 451 8.58 19.89 -10.12
CA GLY A 451 8.98 19.26 -11.37
C GLY A 451 9.65 20.25 -12.33
N ILE A 452 9.95 19.78 -13.53
CA ILE A 452 10.68 20.53 -14.56
C ILE A 452 9.85 20.67 -15.84
N ASN A 453 10.34 21.48 -16.77
CA ASN A 453 9.82 21.61 -18.15
C ASN A 453 8.29 21.87 -18.21
N PRO A 454 7.79 22.99 -17.67
CA PRO A 454 6.37 23.31 -17.75
C PRO A 454 5.93 23.45 -19.22
N GLN A 455 4.84 22.76 -19.57
CA GLN A 455 4.25 22.77 -20.91
C GLN A 455 2.83 23.34 -20.87
N LYS A 456 2.51 24.24 -21.80
CA LYS A 456 1.14 24.74 -21.96
C LYS A 456 0.29 23.69 -22.67
N LEU A 457 -0.90 23.45 -22.16
CA LEU A 457 -1.92 22.62 -22.77
C LEU A 457 -2.90 23.48 -23.59
N SER A 458 -3.60 22.87 -24.55
CA SER A 458 -4.49 23.56 -25.49
C SER A 458 -5.71 24.23 -24.84
N ASP A 459 -6.06 23.81 -23.64
CA ASP A 459 -7.18 24.29 -22.82
C ASP A 459 -6.76 25.41 -21.83
N GLY A 460 -5.56 25.97 -21.98
CA GLY A 460 -5.03 27.00 -21.08
C GLY A 460 -4.49 26.45 -19.76
N HIS A 461 -4.51 25.13 -19.56
CA HIS A 461 -3.87 24.47 -18.43
C HIS A 461 -2.37 24.28 -18.66
N THR A 462 -1.67 23.86 -17.61
CA THR A 462 -0.22 23.57 -17.66
C THR A 462 0.05 22.15 -17.21
N SER A 463 1.00 21.49 -17.86
CA SER A 463 1.57 20.21 -17.47
C SER A 463 3.00 20.42 -16.95
N LEU A 464 3.39 19.66 -15.94
CA LEU A 464 4.73 19.66 -15.35
C LEU A 464 5.28 18.23 -15.32
N CYS A 465 6.55 18.05 -15.69
CA CYS A 465 7.27 16.78 -15.53
C CYS A 465 7.70 16.66 -14.05
N VAL A 466 6.83 16.04 -13.25
CA VAL A 466 6.96 15.93 -11.79
C VAL A 466 7.91 14.79 -11.44
N ASN A 467 8.95 15.10 -10.67
CA ASN A 467 10.07 14.19 -10.34
C ASN A 467 10.21 13.96 -8.82
N THR A 468 9.14 14.18 -8.06
CA THR A 468 9.06 13.80 -6.64
C THR A 468 8.76 12.31 -6.50
N ARG A 469 9.06 11.76 -5.32
CA ARG A 469 8.75 10.36 -4.99
C ARG A 469 7.23 10.09 -5.11
N PRO A 470 6.78 8.99 -5.75
CA PRO A 470 7.57 7.93 -6.41
C PRO A 470 7.93 8.18 -7.88
N LEU A 471 7.47 9.27 -8.50
CA LEU A 471 7.55 9.51 -9.95
C LEU A 471 8.97 9.64 -10.50
N SER A 472 9.94 10.01 -9.66
CA SER A 472 11.36 9.99 -10.03
C SER A 472 11.90 8.61 -10.39
N SER A 473 11.22 7.53 -9.94
CA SER A 473 11.61 6.16 -10.26
C SER A 473 11.15 5.69 -11.64
N TYR A 474 10.31 6.47 -12.32
CA TYR A 474 9.87 6.17 -13.68
C TYR A 474 11.04 6.25 -14.67
N ASP A 475 11.02 5.39 -15.69
CA ASP A 475 11.99 5.41 -16.79
C ASP A 475 11.79 6.69 -17.63
N GLY A 476 12.66 7.68 -17.42
CA GLY A 476 12.49 9.07 -17.85
C GLY A 476 12.62 10.10 -16.71
N GLY A 477 12.64 9.64 -15.46
CA GLY A 477 12.93 10.45 -14.26
C GLY A 477 11.79 11.36 -13.78
N CYS A 478 10.62 11.32 -14.44
CA CYS A 478 9.43 12.06 -14.04
C CYS A 478 8.16 11.49 -14.68
N VAL A 479 6.99 11.98 -14.22
CA VAL A 479 5.69 11.77 -14.86
C VAL A 479 5.03 13.13 -15.11
N ASN A 480 4.47 13.33 -16.29
CA ASN A 480 3.79 14.57 -16.65
C ASN A 480 2.42 14.67 -15.95
N ARG A 481 2.21 15.74 -15.17
CA ARG A 481 0.95 15.96 -14.43
C ARG A 481 0.37 17.34 -14.71
N GLY A 482 -0.96 17.44 -14.72
CA GLY A 482 -1.64 18.74 -14.70
C GLY A 482 -1.38 19.50 -13.40
N ASP A 483 -1.56 20.82 -13.42
CA ASP A 483 -1.41 21.68 -12.24
C ASP A 483 -2.59 21.51 -11.25
N TRP A 484 -2.59 20.42 -10.47
CA TRP A 484 -3.65 20.10 -9.50
C TRP A 484 -3.79 21.11 -8.35
N HIS A 485 -2.78 21.96 -8.14
CA HIS A 485 -2.82 23.07 -7.18
C HIS A 485 -3.67 24.24 -7.71
N LYS A 486 -3.92 24.32 -9.03
CA LYS A 486 -4.82 25.31 -9.62
C LYS A 486 -6.14 24.73 -10.11
N THR A 487 -6.27 23.41 -10.15
CA THR A 487 -7.54 22.77 -10.50
C THR A 487 -8.46 22.75 -9.28
N THR A 488 -9.55 23.53 -9.34
CA THR A 488 -10.63 23.50 -8.35
C THR A 488 -11.19 22.09 -8.19
N MET A 489 -11.58 21.72 -6.97
CA MET A 489 -12.16 20.39 -6.69
C MET A 489 -13.46 20.19 -7.49
N PRO A 490 -13.54 19.22 -8.43
CA PRO A 490 -14.75 18.98 -9.20
C PRO A 490 -15.85 18.33 -8.35
N MET A 491 -17.07 18.18 -8.90
CA MET A 491 -18.20 17.54 -8.20
C MET A 491 -18.06 16.02 -8.01
N TRP A 492 -17.06 15.61 -7.23
CA TRP A 492 -16.75 14.23 -6.86
C TRP A 492 -17.45 13.79 -5.57
N GLY A 493 -18.65 14.31 -5.32
CA GLY A 493 -19.44 13.99 -4.13
C GLY A 493 -20.17 12.66 -4.22
N ILE A 494 -20.67 12.18 -3.07
CA ILE A 494 -21.39 10.90 -2.97
C ILE A 494 -22.67 10.86 -3.82
N SER A 495 -23.32 12.02 -4.07
CA SER A 495 -24.50 12.09 -4.95
C SER A 495 -24.17 11.71 -6.40
N SER A 496 -22.95 12.00 -6.87
CA SER A 496 -22.48 11.57 -8.19
C SER A 496 -22.26 10.07 -8.27
N VAL A 497 -21.69 9.46 -7.22
CA VAL A 497 -21.55 7.99 -7.13
C VAL A 497 -22.92 7.32 -7.08
N ARG A 498 -23.82 7.79 -6.21
CA ARG A 498 -25.17 7.25 -6.07
C ARG A 498 -25.93 7.30 -7.41
N SER A 499 -25.86 8.43 -8.10
CA SER A 499 -26.56 8.63 -9.36
C SER A 499 -26.11 7.64 -10.43
N ALA A 500 -24.80 7.47 -10.60
CA ALA A 500 -24.23 6.50 -11.54
C ALA A 500 -24.65 5.05 -11.25
N LEU A 501 -24.89 4.71 -9.97
CA LEU A 501 -25.27 3.37 -9.54
C LEU A 501 -26.75 3.06 -9.66
N PHE A 502 -27.63 4.04 -9.42
CA PHE A 502 -29.03 3.76 -9.13
C PHE A 502 -30.04 4.51 -10.01
N ASP A 503 -29.63 5.54 -10.74
CA ASP A 503 -30.57 6.36 -11.52
C ASP A 503 -30.76 5.84 -12.97
N HIS A 504 -30.00 4.82 -13.37
CA HIS A 504 -29.93 4.33 -14.77
C HIS A 504 -30.40 2.88 -14.96
N GLY A 505 -31.28 2.42 -14.05
CA GLY A 505 -31.81 1.06 -14.04
C GLY A 505 -30.86 0.05 -13.38
N ASN A 506 -31.15 -1.24 -13.58
CA ASN A 506 -30.44 -2.33 -12.91
C ASN A 506 -29.44 -3.06 -13.82
N SER A 507 -29.20 -2.57 -15.04
CA SER A 507 -28.28 -3.23 -15.98
C SER A 507 -26.83 -2.81 -15.70
N ILE A 508 -25.92 -3.79 -15.59
CA ILE A 508 -24.48 -3.50 -15.43
C ILE A 508 -23.92 -2.73 -16.62
N PHE A 509 -24.51 -2.89 -17.82
CA PHE A 509 -24.14 -2.13 -18.99
C PHE A 509 -24.31 -0.62 -18.77
N ASN A 510 -25.50 -0.21 -18.32
CA ASN A 510 -25.80 1.20 -18.05
C ASN A 510 -24.95 1.73 -16.89
N VAL A 511 -24.82 0.95 -15.82
CA VAL A 511 -24.03 1.38 -14.65
C VAL A 511 -22.55 1.52 -15.00
N SER A 512 -21.97 0.58 -15.74
CA SER A 512 -20.60 0.67 -16.25
C SER A 512 -20.43 1.93 -17.11
N TYR A 513 -21.37 2.18 -18.03
CA TYR A 513 -21.36 3.34 -18.91
C TYR A 513 -21.39 4.67 -18.14
N TYR A 514 -22.31 4.84 -17.18
CA TYR A 514 -22.45 6.10 -16.42
C TYR A 514 -21.37 6.29 -15.35
N ILE A 515 -20.77 5.21 -14.83
CA ILE A 515 -19.55 5.32 -14.03
C ILE A 515 -18.42 5.86 -14.91
N GLU A 516 -18.17 5.22 -16.05
CA GLU A 516 -17.09 5.57 -16.98
C GLU A 516 -17.21 7.00 -17.49
N LEU A 517 -18.38 7.37 -18.02
CA LEU A 517 -18.66 8.69 -18.59
C LEU A 517 -18.76 9.78 -17.52
N GLY A 518 -19.26 9.44 -16.32
CA GLY A 518 -19.48 10.38 -15.22
C GLY A 518 -18.26 10.52 -14.32
N ILE A 519 -18.35 9.96 -13.12
CA ILE A 519 -17.38 10.23 -12.05
C ILE A 519 -15.98 9.70 -12.34
N HIS A 520 -15.84 8.56 -13.03
CA HIS A 520 -14.53 8.03 -13.43
C HIS A 520 -13.85 8.96 -14.44
N GLY A 521 -14.49 9.25 -15.57
CA GLY A 521 -13.92 10.10 -16.61
C GLY A 521 -13.68 11.54 -16.12
N SER A 522 -14.50 12.03 -15.19
CA SER A 522 -14.29 13.32 -14.52
C SER A 522 -12.95 13.37 -13.77
N VAL A 523 -12.50 12.29 -13.13
CA VAL A 523 -11.18 12.25 -12.47
C VAL A 523 -10.06 12.37 -13.49
N HIS A 524 -10.08 11.53 -14.53
CA HIS A 524 -9.10 11.57 -15.60
C HIS A 524 -9.01 12.95 -16.26
N MET A 525 -10.16 13.54 -16.62
CA MET A 525 -10.23 14.85 -17.25
C MET A 525 -9.64 15.96 -16.36
N ASN A 526 -9.98 16.00 -15.07
CA ASN A 526 -9.53 17.10 -14.20
C ASN A 526 -8.09 16.97 -13.72
N LEU A 527 -7.53 15.75 -13.69
CA LEU A 527 -6.09 15.58 -13.44
C LEU A 527 -5.22 15.99 -14.63
N ARG A 528 -5.80 16.06 -15.85
CA ARG A 528 -5.17 16.55 -17.09
C ARG A 528 -3.89 15.76 -17.43
N SER A 529 -3.17 16.22 -18.46
CA SER A 529 -1.87 15.65 -18.88
C SER A 529 -1.91 14.11 -19.03
N THR A 530 -0.97 13.37 -18.46
CA THR A 530 -0.93 11.91 -18.50
C THR A 530 -2.23 11.26 -18.03
N MET A 531 -2.83 11.76 -16.94
CA MET A 531 -4.07 11.19 -16.43
C MET A 531 -5.27 11.42 -17.35
N MET A 532 -5.27 12.45 -18.20
CA MET A 532 -6.32 12.64 -19.19
C MET A 532 -6.09 11.79 -20.46
N SER A 533 -4.94 11.13 -20.60
CA SER A 533 -4.76 10.20 -21.71
C SER A 533 -5.35 8.83 -21.37
N GLY A 534 -6.35 8.39 -22.12
CA GLY A 534 -6.86 7.03 -21.98
C GLY A 534 -5.93 5.93 -22.49
N PHE A 535 -4.74 6.28 -22.99
CA PHE A 535 -3.69 5.33 -23.39
C PHE A 535 -2.47 5.34 -22.46
N TYR A 536 -2.23 6.46 -21.77
CA TYR A 536 -1.03 6.67 -20.96
C TYR A 536 -1.31 6.85 -19.48
N SER A 537 -2.56 6.98 -19.05
CA SER A 537 -2.91 7.23 -17.64
C SER A 537 -2.32 6.24 -16.62
N PRO A 538 -2.12 4.93 -16.92
CA PRO A 538 -1.43 4.03 -15.98
C PRO A 538 0.04 4.37 -15.71
N MET A 539 0.64 5.28 -16.49
CA MET A 539 1.97 5.83 -16.23
C MET A 539 2.00 6.64 -14.91
N ASP A 540 0.86 7.13 -14.45
CA ASP A 540 0.75 7.83 -13.18
C ASP A 540 0.26 6.85 -12.09
N PRO A 541 1.00 6.66 -10.97
CA PRO A 541 0.59 5.73 -9.92
C PRO A 541 -0.74 6.07 -9.24
N ILE A 542 -1.25 7.32 -9.35
CA ILE A 542 -2.58 7.67 -8.85
C ILE A 542 -3.70 6.94 -9.63
N PHE A 543 -3.43 6.51 -10.87
CA PHE A 543 -4.32 5.68 -11.69
C PHE A 543 -4.83 4.47 -10.91
N TYR A 544 -3.93 3.74 -10.24
CA TYR A 544 -4.28 2.50 -9.56
C TYR A 544 -5.15 2.75 -8.33
N LEU A 545 -4.97 3.88 -7.64
CA LEU A 545 -5.86 4.28 -6.54
C LEU A 545 -7.25 4.67 -7.06
N HIS A 546 -7.30 5.40 -8.17
CA HIS A 546 -8.54 5.80 -8.83
C HIS A 546 -9.32 4.59 -9.35
N HIS A 547 -8.66 3.65 -10.02
CA HIS A 547 -9.29 2.44 -10.55
C HIS A 547 -9.67 1.44 -9.46
N THR A 548 -8.99 1.44 -8.32
CA THR A 548 -9.44 0.69 -7.14
C THR A 548 -10.73 1.27 -6.54
N MET A 549 -10.97 2.58 -6.68
CA MET A 549 -12.24 3.22 -6.33
C MET A 549 -13.35 2.87 -7.35
N ALA A 550 -13.05 2.86 -8.66
CA ALA A 550 -14.02 2.38 -9.66
C ALA A 550 -14.43 0.92 -9.39
N ASP A 551 -13.46 0.08 -9.03
CA ASP A 551 -13.68 -1.31 -8.63
C ASP A 551 -14.55 -1.45 -7.37
N LEU A 552 -14.35 -0.56 -6.40
CA LEU A 552 -15.17 -0.47 -5.19
C LEU A 552 -16.61 -0.06 -5.55
N ILE A 553 -16.81 0.93 -6.42
CA ILE A 553 -18.14 1.37 -6.86
C ILE A 553 -18.90 0.23 -7.54
N HIS A 554 -18.22 -0.55 -8.41
CA HIS A 554 -18.80 -1.78 -8.98
C HIS A 554 -19.18 -2.80 -7.89
N THR A 555 -18.36 -2.94 -6.84
CA THR A 555 -18.66 -3.82 -5.71
C THR A 555 -19.93 -3.40 -4.96
N ILE A 556 -20.17 -2.09 -4.79
CA ILE A 556 -21.42 -1.57 -4.21
C ILE A 556 -22.61 -1.93 -5.10
N PHE A 557 -22.48 -1.75 -6.42
CA PHE A 557 -23.53 -2.14 -7.36
C PHE A 557 -23.89 -3.62 -7.21
N TYR A 558 -22.89 -4.50 -7.22
CA TYR A 558 -23.08 -5.94 -7.09
C TYR A 558 -23.82 -6.29 -5.79
N HIS A 559 -23.35 -5.78 -4.65
CA HIS A 559 -24.00 -5.98 -3.35
C HIS A 559 -25.48 -5.59 -3.38
N CYS A 560 -25.76 -4.40 -3.91
CA CYS A 560 -27.10 -3.82 -3.83
C CYS A 560 -28.09 -4.34 -4.86
N LYS A 561 -27.62 -4.82 -6.01
CA LYS A 561 -28.49 -5.14 -7.16
C LYS A 561 -28.41 -6.60 -7.60
N VAL A 562 -27.34 -7.31 -7.26
CA VAL A 562 -27.05 -8.65 -7.79
C VAL A 562 -26.98 -9.70 -6.70
N GLU A 563 -26.33 -9.42 -5.59
CA GLU A 563 -26.04 -10.41 -4.53
C GLU A 563 -27.31 -11.09 -4.00
N ASN A 564 -28.33 -10.29 -3.67
CA ASN A 564 -29.61 -10.80 -3.14
C ASN A 564 -30.44 -11.61 -4.17
N LEU A 565 -30.09 -11.56 -5.46
CA LEU A 565 -30.74 -12.37 -6.48
C LEU A 565 -30.30 -13.84 -6.42
N ASN A 566 -29.20 -14.14 -5.71
CA ASN A 566 -28.66 -15.50 -5.54
C ASN A 566 -28.55 -16.27 -6.87
N LEU A 567 -28.03 -15.58 -7.90
CA LEU A 567 -27.95 -16.13 -9.25
C LEU A 567 -27.03 -17.35 -9.28
N ASP A 568 -27.52 -18.43 -9.88
CA ASP A 568 -26.67 -19.56 -10.29
C ASP A 568 -25.75 -19.15 -11.45
N ASP A 569 -24.83 -20.03 -11.86
CA ASP A 569 -23.84 -19.73 -12.91
C ASP A 569 -24.51 -19.26 -14.21
N LYS A 570 -25.61 -19.90 -14.63
CA LYS A 570 -26.38 -19.49 -15.81
C LYS A 570 -27.07 -18.14 -15.61
N GLY A 571 -27.62 -17.89 -14.42
CA GLY A 571 -28.17 -16.62 -14.01
C GLY A 571 -27.14 -15.50 -14.10
N GLN A 572 -25.91 -15.73 -13.63
CA GLN A 572 -24.83 -14.75 -13.73
C GLN A 572 -24.45 -14.40 -15.17
N GLN A 573 -24.56 -15.36 -16.10
CA GLN A 573 -24.29 -15.15 -17.52
C GLN A 573 -25.41 -14.39 -18.26
N THR A 574 -26.66 -14.50 -17.80
CA THR A 574 -27.85 -14.06 -18.55
C THR A 574 -28.60 -12.90 -17.92
N ASN A 575 -28.47 -12.68 -16.61
CA ASN A 575 -29.12 -11.57 -15.93
C ASN A 575 -28.36 -10.27 -16.21
N GLU A 576 -29.06 -9.26 -16.73
CA GLU A 576 -28.45 -8.01 -17.16
C GLU A 576 -27.80 -7.20 -16.02
N SER A 577 -28.19 -7.45 -14.76
CA SER A 577 -27.52 -6.86 -13.61
C SER A 577 -26.16 -7.51 -13.30
N SER A 578 -25.94 -8.75 -13.74
CA SER A 578 -24.68 -9.46 -13.57
C SER A 578 -23.79 -9.30 -14.81
N PHE A 579 -24.33 -9.57 -16.00
CA PHE A 579 -23.61 -9.42 -17.26
C PHE A 579 -24.55 -9.07 -18.41
N LYS A 580 -24.15 -8.11 -19.23
CA LYS A 580 -24.84 -7.75 -20.48
C LYS A 580 -23.80 -7.51 -21.57
N GLY A 581 -23.84 -8.35 -22.60
CA GLY A 581 -22.94 -8.27 -23.75
C GLY A 581 -23.21 -7.09 -24.68
N CYS A 582 -22.26 -6.80 -25.56
CA CYS A 582 -22.32 -5.74 -26.56
C CYS A 582 -21.43 -6.05 -27.77
N THR A 583 -21.59 -5.28 -28.85
CA THR A 583 -20.68 -5.30 -30.00
C THR A 583 -19.60 -4.23 -29.84
N ILE A 584 -18.33 -4.62 -29.92
CA ILE A 584 -17.19 -3.70 -29.94
C ILE A 584 -16.76 -3.48 -31.39
N LYS A 585 -16.55 -2.22 -31.76
CA LYS A 585 -16.02 -1.82 -33.07
C LYS A 585 -14.58 -1.37 -32.90
N TYR A 586 -13.68 -2.00 -33.63
CA TYR A 586 -12.26 -1.67 -33.62
C TYR A 586 -11.91 -0.63 -34.68
N ASN A 587 -10.79 0.06 -34.46
CA ASN A 587 -10.32 1.12 -35.35
C ASN A 587 -9.91 0.61 -36.75
N ASP A 588 -9.65 -0.68 -36.89
CA ASP A 588 -9.38 -1.35 -38.18
C ASP A 588 -10.67 -1.71 -38.96
N GLY A 589 -11.84 -1.34 -38.44
CA GLY A 589 -13.15 -1.62 -39.02
C GLY A 589 -13.73 -2.98 -38.67
N THR A 590 -12.99 -3.84 -37.95
CA THR A 590 -13.50 -5.13 -37.47
C THR A 590 -14.46 -4.94 -36.30
N GLN A 591 -15.32 -5.94 -36.08
CA GLN A 591 -16.27 -5.94 -34.97
C GLN A 591 -16.21 -7.27 -34.23
N GLU A 592 -16.47 -7.25 -32.92
CA GLU A 592 -16.52 -8.43 -32.08
C GLU A 592 -17.75 -8.40 -31.18
N GLU A 593 -18.48 -9.51 -31.15
CA GLU A 593 -19.59 -9.74 -30.23
C GLU A 593 -19.07 -10.22 -28.88
N ILE A 594 -19.26 -9.41 -27.85
CA ILE A 594 -18.86 -9.72 -26.48
C ILE A 594 -20.02 -10.41 -25.77
N GLY A 595 -19.87 -11.71 -25.53
CA GLY A 595 -20.77 -12.51 -24.71
C GLY A 595 -20.15 -12.92 -23.37
N PRO A 596 -20.91 -13.62 -22.51
CA PRO A 596 -20.44 -14.01 -21.18
C PRO A 596 -19.22 -14.94 -21.22
N ASN A 597 -19.08 -15.74 -22.29
CA ASN A 597 -17.98 -16.68 -22.47
C ASN A 597 -16.84 -16.13 -23.35
N THR A 598 -16.99 -14.90 -23.87
CA THR A 598 -15.91 -14.23 -24.59
C THR A 598 -14.73 -14.03 -23.65
N LYS A 599 -13.53 -14.38 -24.12
CA LYS A 599 -12.32 -14.27 -23.31
C LYS A 599 -11.87 -12.81 -23.25
N ILE A 600 -11.54 -12.33 -22.05
CA ILE A 600 -11.04 -10.96 -21.86
C ILE A 600 -9.74 -10.77 -22.65
N LEU A 601 -9.71 -9.82 -23.58
CA LEU A 601 -8.52 -9.49 -24.33
C LEU A 601 -7.52 -8.76 -23.41
N VAL A 602 -6.36 -9.36 -23.24
CA VAL A 602 -5.21 -8.74 -22.56
C VAL A 602 -3.98 -9.07 -23.37
N GLN A 603 -3.27 -8.05 -23.84
CA GLN A 603 -1.99 -8.18 -24.53
C GLN A 603 -1.11 -6.99 -24.18
N SER A 604 0.20 -7.16 -24.25
CA SER A 604 1.22 -6.17 -23.90
C SER A 604 2.14 -5.89 -25.08
N HIS A 605 3.07 -4.96 -24.91
CA HIS A 605 4.10 -4.64 -25.89
C HIS A 605 5.48 -4.61 -25.24
N LYS A 606 6.54 -4.87 -26.03
CA LYS A 606 7.91 -4.74 -25.52
C LYS A 606 8.25 -3.28 -25.24
N THR A 607 7.81 -2.42 -26.13
CA THR A 607 7.93 -0.98 -26.03
C THR A 607 6.56 -0.37 -26.28
N VAL A 608 6.20 0.63 -25.48
CA VAL A 608 4.94 1.36 -25.66
C VAL A 608 4.88 1.94 -27.07
N GLY A 609 3.78 1.69 -27.79
CA GLY A 609 3.59 2.12 -29.18
C GLY A 609 4.26 1.25 -30.25
N ASP A 610 4.84 0.09 -29.91
CA ASP A 610 5.21 -0.89 -30.93
C ASP A 610 3.97 -1.56 -31.56
N ASN A 611 4.08 -2.05 -32.79
CA ASN A 611 2.96 -2.66 -33.52
C ASN A 611 2.89 -4.20 -33.35
N THR A 612 3.62 -4.77 -32.39
CA THR A 612 3.73 -6.22 -32.21
C THR A 612 3.16 -6.62 -30.85
N PRO A 613 1.84 -6.83 -30.76
CA PRO A 613 1.22 -7.23 -29.51
C PRO A 613 1.70 -8.61 -29.07
N ILE A 614 1.88 -8.78 -27.76
CA ILE A 614 2.23 -10.03 -27.11
C ILE A 614 1.00 -10.48 -26.32
N PRO A 615 0.35 -11.60 -26.68
CA PRO A 615 -0.71 -12.18 -25.85
C PRO A 615 -0.23 -12.34 -24.42
N ILE A 616 -1.03 -11.96 -23.44
CA ILE A 616 -0.53 -11.83 -22.06
C ILE A 616 0.04 -13.13 -21.50
N GLU A 617 -0.48 -14.28 -21.92
CA GLU A 617 0.01 -15.62 -21.52
C GLU A 617 1.42 -15.93 -22.04
N GLN A 618 1.88 -15.17 -23.02
CA GLN A 618 3.20 -15.27 -23.65
C GLN A 618 4.15 -14.16 -23.19
N ASP A 619 3.69 -13.21 -22.36
CA ASP A 619 4.57 -12.16 -21.84
C ASP A 619 5.40 -12.68 -20.65
N ASP A 620 6.70 -12.81 -20.88
CA ASP A 620 7.64 -13.35 -19.89
C ASP A 620 7.82 -12.46 -18.64
N LEU A 621 7.47 -11.17 -18.70
CA LEU A 621 7.66 -10.23 -17.59
C LEU A 621 6.43 -10.13 -16.69
N ILE A 622 5.24 -10.02 -17.30
CA ILE A 622 4.01 -9.74 -16.57
C ILE A 622 2.93 -10.82 -16.71
N GLY A 623 3.05 -11.72 -17.68
CA GLY A 623 2.03 -12.74 -17.98
C GLY A 623 1.66 -13.60 -16.79
N ARG A 624 2.66 -14.00 -15.99
CA ARG A 624 2.49 -14.79 -14.76
C ARG A 624 1.56 -14.15 -13.72
N TYR A 625 1.39 -12.82 -13.72
CA TYR A 625 0.53 -12.15 -12.74
C TYR A 625 -0.95 -12.20 -13.11
N PHE A 626 -1.25 -12.56 -14.36
CA PHE A 626 -2.60 -12.79 -14.87
C PHE A 626 -3.03 -14.27 -14.75
N GLU A 627 -2.09 -15.17 -14.45
CA GLU A 627 -2.39 -16.60 -14.26
C GLU A 627 -3.38 -16.82 -13.10
N GLY A 628 -4.37 -17.68 -13.34
CA GLY A 628 -5.40 -18.03 -12.35
C GLY A 628 -6.50 -16.97 -12.17
N ILE A 629 -6.39 -15.80 -12.78
CA ILE A 629 -7.50 -14.84 -12.84
C ILE A 629 -8.52 -15.33 -13.88
N PRO A 630 -9.83 -15.36 -13.57
CA PRO A 630 -10.86 -15.70 -14.55
C PRO A 630 -10.72 -14.93 -15.86
N SER A 631 -11.06 -15.62 -16.94
CA SER A 631 -10.96 -15.12 -18.31
C SER A 631 -12.30 -14.71 -18.89
N GLU A 632 -13.38 -14.89 -18.14
CA GLU A 632 -14.75 -14.63 -18.51
C GLU A 632 -15.26 -13.44 -17.69
N TYR A 633 -15.91 -12.49 -18.36
CA TYR A 633 -16.33 -11.23 -17.74
C TYR A 633 -17.28 -11.41 -16.55
N TYR A 634 -18.29 -12.28 -16.66
CA TYR A 634 -19.27 -12.49 -15.58
C TYR A 634 -18.66 -13.08 -14.30
N LYS A 635 -17.49 -13.74 -14.39
CA LYS A 635 -16.76 -14.28 -13.23
C LYS A 635 -15.99 -13.20 -12.45
N LEU A 636 -16.01 -11.95 -12.92
CA LEU A 636 -15.37 -10.80 -12.28
C LEU A 636 -16.40 -9.85 -11.66
N THR A 637 -17.62 -10.31 -11.40
CA THR A 637 -18.71 -9.50 -10.79
C THR A 637 -18.52 -9.27 -9.29
N ASP A 638 -18.00 -10.27 -8.56
CA ASP A 638 -17.76 -10.21 -7.12
C ASP A 638 -16.25 -10.34 -6.80
N PRO A 639 -15.62 -9.34 -6.18
CA PRO A 639 -14.19 -9.41 -5.81
C PRO A 639 -13.86 -10.53 -4.81
N ARG A 640 -14.82 -10.99 -4.00
CA ARG A 640 -14.60 -12.06 -3.01
C ARG A 640 -14.24 -13.38 -3.67
N THR A 641 -14.74 -13.62 -4.88
CA THR A 641 -14.39 -14.81 -5.69
C THR A 641 -12.92 -14.80 -6.15
N LEU A 642 -12.28 -13.62 -6.17
CA LEU A 642 -10.86 -13.44 -6.46
C LEU A 642 -10.00 -13.43 -5.18
N GLY A 643 -10.62 -13.58 -4.01
CA GLY A 643 -9.92 -13.64 -2.73
C GLY A 643 -9.52 -12.27 -2.15
N TYR A 644 -10.23 -11.20 -2.49
CA TYR A 644 -10.07 -9.90 -1.83
C TYR A 644 -11.40 -9.24 -1.45
N THR A 645 -11.35 -8.40 -0.42
CA THR A 645 -12.49 -7.63 0.10
C THR A 645 -12.11 -6.15 0.24
N TYR A 646 -13.05 -5.36 0.74
CA TYR A 646 -12.89 -3.95 1.04
C TYR A 646 -13.17 -3.67 2.50
N LYS A 647 -12.43 -2.73 3.08
CA LYS A 647 -12.80 -2.02 4.31
C LYS A 647 -13.36 -0.67 3.91
N LEU A 648 -14.67 -0.54 3.98
CA LEU A 648 -15.43 0.64 3.61
C LEU A 648 -15.65 1.53 4.84
N GLY A 649 -15.73 2.83 4.63
CA GLY A 649 -16.05 3.79 5.69
C GLY A 649 -16.53 5.10 5.10
N GLY A 650 -16.94 6.03 5.95
CA GLY A 650 -17.47 7.32 5.52
C GLY A 650 -18.73 7.17 4.65
N LEU A 651 -18.92 8.10 3.72
CA LEU A 651 -20.12 8.15 2.87
C LEU A 651 -20.23 6.94 1.92
N ILE A 652 -19.10 6.37 1.53
CA ILE A 652 -19.06 5.18 0.68
C ILE A 652 -19.47 3.91 1.45
N GLY A 653 -19.05 3.79 2.71
CA GLY A 653 -19.50 2.71 3.59
C GLY A 653 -21.00 2.81 3.89
N ASP A 654 -21.51 4.02 4.12
CA ASP A 654 -22.95 4.28 4.29
C ASP A 654 -23.74 3.94 3.02
N LEU A 655 -23.23 4.31 1.84
CA LEU A 655 -23.86 3.97 0.56
C LEU A 655 -23.92 2.45 0.32
N TYR A 656 -22.86 1.72 0.70
CA TYR A 656 -22.84 0.26 0.65
C TYR A 656 -23.89 -0.34 1.60
N ALA A 657 -23.91 0.08 2.86
CA ALA A 657 -24.82 -0.47 3.87
C ALA A 657 -26.31 -0.13 3.63
N SER A 658 -26.59 1.03 3.03
CA SER A 658 -27.96 1.49 2.76
C SER A 658 -28.46 1.16 1.37
N CYS A 659 -27.58 0.75 0.45
CA CYS A 659 -27.87 0.62 -0.97
C CYS A 659 -28.57 1.83 -1.60
N GLY A 660 -28.19 3.03 -1.13
CA GLY A 660 -28.73 4.30 -1.60
C GLY A 660 -30.20 4.54 -1.22
N GLN A 661 -30.74 3.78 -0.28
CA GLN A 661 -32.07 3.96 0.31
C GLN A 661 -32.01 4.82 1.57
N ALA A 662 -33.11 5.53 1.85
CA ALA A 662 -33.26 6.29 3.09
C ALA A 662 -33.49 5.31 4.25
N SER A 663 -32.42 4.93 4.96
CA SER A 663 -32.50 4.17 6.20
C SER A 663 -31.94 5.01 7.35
N ALA A 664 -32.76 5.25 8.36
CA ALA A 664 -32.27 5.71 9.65
C ALA A 664 -31.53 4.55 10.32
N SER A 665 -30.20 4.56 10.27
CA SER A 665 -29.32 3.65 11.01
C SER A 665 -29.66 2.15 10.84
N SER A 666 -29.13 1.52 9.79
CA SER A 666 -28.90 0.06 9.85
C SER A 666 -27.63 -0.19 10.65
N THR A 667 -27.77 -0.30 11.97
CA THR A 667 -26.87 -1.14 12.77
C THR A 667 -27.22 -2.60 12.47
N GLU A 668 -27.00 -3.06 11.24
CA GLU A 668 -27.05 -4.49 10.96
C GLU A 668 -25.73 -5.11 11.39
N SER A 669 -25.77 -5.65 12.62
CA SER A 669 -24.87 -6.71 13.04
C SER A 669 -25.25 -7.98 12.27
N ALA A 670 -24.88 -8.04 10.99
CA ALA A 670 -24.77 -9.31 10.30
C ALA A 670 -23.56 -10.04 10.88
N THR A 671 -23.69 -11.32 11.18
CA THR A 671 -22.58 -12.20 11.54
C THR A 671 -21.53 -12.16 10.43
N GLN A 672 -20.51 -11.29 10.56
CA GLN A 672 -19.48 -11.10 9.55
C GLN A 672 -18.65 -12.38 9.44
N SER A 673 -18.78 -13.05 8.30
CA SER A 673 -17.86 -14.08 7.87
C SER A 673 -16.48 -13.45 7.63
N LYS A 674 -15.39 -14.19 7.88
CA LYS A 674 -14.00 -13.74 7.65
C LYS A 674 -13.69 -13.30 6.21
N ASN A 675 -14.59 -13.58 5.25
CA ASN A 675 -14.43 -13.31 3.83
C ASN A 675 -15.37 -12.20 3.31
N ASP A 676 -16.02 -11.45 4.20
CA ASP A 676 -16.95 -10.40 3.79
C ASP A 676 -16.31 -9.00 3.79
N HIS A 677 -16.99 -8.06 3.16
CA HIS A 677 -16.63 -6.65 3.22
C HIS A 677 -16.83 -6.11 4.64
N GLU A 678 -15.90 -5.27 5.12
CA GLU A 678 -16.01 -4.62 6.43
C GLU A 678 -16.54 -3.20 6.24
N VAL A 679 -17.65 -2.87 6.89
CA VAL A 679 -18.20 -1.50 6.90
C VAL A 679 -17.92 -0.85 8.25
N ALA A 680 -17.06 0.16 8.26
CA ALA A 680 -16.80 0.98 9.43
C ALA A 680 -17.98 1.94 9.69
N PRO A 681 -18.34 2.16 10.97
CA PRO A 681 -19.45 3.03 11.33
C PRO A 681 -19.22 4.48 10.91
N LEU A 682 -20.32 5.17 10.58
CA LEU A 682 -20.31 6.59 10.22
C LEU A 682 -20.11 7.47 11.46
N VAL A 683 -18.86 7.79 11.81
CA VAL A 683 -18.53 8.54 13.05
C VAL A 683 -18.09 9.99 12.80
N LYS A 684 -17.73 10.36 11.57
CA LYS A 684 -17.28 11.72 11.26
C LYS A 684 -18.49 12.66 11.13
N GLN A 685 -18.55 13.68 11.98
CA GLN A 685 -19.65 14.64 12.01
C GLN A 685 -19.95 15.28 10.64
N ALA A 686 -18.92 15.65 9.88
CA ALA A 686 -19.11 16.23 8.55
C ALA A 686 -19.81 15.26 7.56
N ASN A 687 -19.58 13.96 7.69
CA ASN A 687 -20.27 12.97 6.88
C ASN A 687 -21.71 12.74 7.36
N ILE A 688 -21.93 12.74 8.68
CA ILE A 688 -23.28 12.67 9.26
C ILE A 688 -24.11 13.85 8.76
N GLU A 689 -23.58 15.07 8.80
CA GLU A 689 -24.24 16.26 8.26
C GLU A 689 -24.54 16.16 6.76
N THR A 690 -23.65 15.53 5.97
CA THR A 690 -23.93 15.26 4.55
C THR A 690 -25.10 14.30 4.40
N VAL A 691 -25.13 13.19 5.14
CA VAL A 691 -26.25 12.22 5.10
C VAL A 691 -27.55 12.86 5.58
N ASP A 692 -27.53 13.60 6.70
CA ASP A 692 -28.68 14.30 7.24
C ASP A 692 -29.28 15.30 6.23
N PHE A 693 -28.41 16.02 5.51
CA PHE A 693 -28.84 16.89 4.42
C PHE A 693 -29.54 16.12 3.31
N GLN A 694 -28.95 15.01 2.84
CA GLN A 694 -29.54 14.18 1.77
C GLN A 694 -30.89 13.62 2.19
N LEU A 695 -30.98 13.08 3.41
CA LEU A 695 -32.23 12.55 3.98
C LEU A 695 -33.28 13.64 4.14
N SER A 696 -32.89 14.86 4.55
CA SER A 696 -33.82 15.99 4.69
C SER A 696 -34.41 16.41 3.35
N ILE A 697 -33.60 16.47 2.29
CA ILE A 697 -34.07 16.78 0.93
C ILE A 697 -34.98 15.67 0.40
N VAL A 698 -34.57 14.41 0.57
CA VAL A 698 -35.35 13.26 0.08
C VAL A 698 -36.69 13.16 0.80
N ALA A 699 -36.71 13.30 2.13
CA ALA A 699 -37.93 13.30 2.93
C ALA A 699 -38.87 14.45 2.53
N LEU A 700 -38.32 15.64 2.25
CA LEU A 700 -39.10 16.76 1.75
C LEU A 700 -39.72 16.44 0.37
N GLY A 701 -38.97 15.86 -0.55
CA GLY A 701 -39.49 15.42 -1.86
C GLY A 701 -40.60 14.39 -1.73
N ILE A 702 -40.43 13.38 -0.87
CA ILE A 702 -41.44 12.34 -0.60
C ILE A 702 -42.71 12.96 0.00
N SER A 703 -42.58 13.92 0.92
CA SER A 703 -43.73 14.64 1.49
C SER A 703 -44.52 15.43 0.46
N GLN A 704 -43.92 15.72 -0.70
CA GLN A 704 -44.52 16.43 -1.82
C GLN A 704 -45.00 15.48 -2.94
N GLY A 705 -45.01 14.17 -2.68
CA GLY A 705 -45.54 13.16 -3.59
C GLY A 705 -44.52 12.58 -4.57
N LEU A 706 -43.23 12.87 -4.43
CA LEU A 706 -42.19 12.20 -5.22
C LEU A 706 -41.92 10.79 -4.70
N THR A 707 -41.59 9.88 -5.62
CA THR A 707 -40.97 8.60 -5.26
C THR A 707 -39.55 8.82 -4.73
N ASN A 708 -38.99 7.81 -4.08
CA ASN A 708 -37.61 7.90 -3.57
C ASN A 708 -36.60 8.21 -4.69
N ASP A 709 -36.71 7.51 -5.83
CA ASP A 709 -35.82 7.72 -6.98
C ASP A 709 -35.96 9.12 -7.58
N GLN A 710 -37.20 9.64 -7.70
CA GLN A 710 -37.44 11.02 -8.12
C GLN A 710 -36.81 12.02 -7.15
N ALA A 711 -36.97 11.83 -5.83
CA ALA A 711 -36.41 12.73 -4.84
C ALA A 711 -34.86 12.73 -4.87
N TYR A 712 -34.22 11.59 -5.12
CA TYR A 712 -32.77 11.52 -5.30
C TYR A 712 -32.29 12.14 -6.62
N ALA A 713 -33.06 12.03 -7.70
CA ALA A 713 -32.78 12.76 -8.94
C ALA A 713 -32.81 14.28 -8.72
N GLU A 714 -33.77 14.77 -7.93
CA GLU A 714 -33.81 16.19 -7.52
C GLU A 714 -32.64 16.56 -6.60
N LEU A 715 -32.23 15.68 -5.68
CA LEU A 715 -31.04 15.89 -4.84
C LEU A 715 -29.77 16.06 -5.68
N LYS A 716 -29.61 15.35 -6.81
CA LYS A 716 -28.47 15.53 -7.72
C LYS A 716 -28.47 16.93 -8.35
N LYS A 717 -29.63 17.45 -8.77
CA LYS A 717 -29.77 18.84 -9.26
C LYS A 717 -29.39 19.85 -8.18
N ILE A 718 -29.90 19.66 -6.96
CA ILE A 718 -29.59 20.50 -5.80
C ILE A 718 -28.09 20.47 -5.49
N ALA A 719 -27.46 19.29 -5.48
CA ALA A 719 -26.02 19.16 -5.22
C ALA A 719 -25.18 19.92 -6.26
N LEU A 720 -25.58 19.87 -7.53
CA LEU A 720 -24.93 20.62 -8.61
C LEU A 720 -25.10 22.13 -8.46
N LEU A 721 -26.30 22.59 -8.11
CA LEU A 721 -26.56 24.00 -7.81
C LEU A 721 -25.71 24.50 -6.63
N LEU A 722 -25.61 23.72 -5.54
CA LEU A 722 -24.74 24.05 -4.40
C LEU A 722 -23.26 24.06 -4.77
N HIS A 723 -22.81 23.13 -5.63
CA HIS A 723 -21.44 23.08 -6.11
C HIS A 723 -21.02 24.39 -6.79
N VAL A 724 -21.84 24.86 -7.73
CA VAL A 724 -21.56 26.08 -8.48
C VAL A 724 -21.74 27.32 -7.60
N ASN A 725 -22.87 27.42 -6.89
CA ASN A 725 -23.30 28.67 -6.26
C ASN A 725 -22.84 28.85 -4.81
N CYS A 726 -22.44 27.80 -4.11
CA CYS A 726 -22.11 27.86 -2.67
C CYS A 726 -20.67 27.46 -2.33
N PHE A 727 -20.12 26.50 -3.06
CA PHE A 727 -18.82 25.90 -2.74
C PHE A 727 -17.67 26.47 -3.60
N ASN A 728 -17.97 27.37 -4.54
CA ASN A 728 -17.01 27.91 -5.51
C ASN A 728 -16.40 26.81 -6.40
N GLY A 729 -17.21 25.82 -6.79
CA GLY A 729 -16.78 24.69 -7.62
C GLY A 729 -16.46 25.04 -9.07
N GLY A 730 -16.97 26.18 -9.55
CA GLY A 730 -17.00 26.49 -10.97
C GLY A 730 -18.10 25.73 -11.70
N GLU A 731 -18.37 26.11 -12.94
CA GLU A 731 -19.29 25.37 -13.81
C GLU A 731 -18.63 24.06 -14.26
N PRO A 732 -19.35 22.92 -14.34
CA PRO A 732 -18.78 21.70 -14.89
C PRO A 732 -18.47 21.89 -16.38
N ASP A 733 -17.25 21.57 -16.81
CA ASP A 733 -16.87 21.50 -18.23
C ASP A 733 -17.29 20.18 -18.89
N ASP A 734 -17.46 20.16 -20.21
CA ASP A 734 -17.56 18.90 -20.97
C ASP A 734 -16.17 18.34 -21.31
N TYR A 735 -16.13 17.10 -21.81
CA TYR A 735 -14.93 16.50 -22.37
C TYR A 735 -14.43 17.29 -23.60
N PRO A 736 -13.13 17.61 -23.68
CA PRO A 736 -12.58 18.27 -24.86
C PRO A 736 -12.76 17.44 -26.14
N PRO A 737 -13.04 18.05 -27.31
CA PRO A 737 -13.35 17.32 -28.54
C PRO A 737 -12.29 16.30 -28.96
N ASP A 738 -11.01 16.64 -28.80
CA ASP A 738 -9.90 15.74 -29.12
C ASP A 738 -9.92 14.50 -28.22
N PHE A 739 -10.26 14.67 -26.93
CA PHE A 739 -10.39 13.55 -26.00
C PHE A 739 -11.60 12.68 -26.33
N GLN A 740 -12.76 13.29 -26.63
CA GLN A 740 -13.96 12.56 -27.06
C GLN A 740 -13.67 11.69 -28.29
N LYS A 741 -12.97 12.24 -29.28
CA LYS A 741 -12.58 11.52 -30.49
C LYS A 741 -11.64 10.35 -30.19
N VAL A 742 -10.61 10.57 -29.37
CA VAL A 742 -9.61 9.54 -29.04
C VAL A 742 -10.21 8.40 -28.22
N MET A 743 -11.13 8.71 -27.30
CA MET A 743 -11.78 7.73 -26.42
C MET A 743 -13.08 7.15 -26.99
N SER A 744 -13.45 7.50 -28.22
CA SER A 744 -14.74 7.14 -28.83
C SER A 744 -15.94 7.46 -27.93
N ILE A 745 -15.87 8.58 -27.20
CA ILE A 745 -16.96 9.10 -26.39
C ILE A 745 -17.86 9.92 -27.31
N HIS A 746 -19.11 9.52 -27.44
CA HIS A 746 -20.09 10.17 -28.32
C HIS A 746 -21.09 11.08 -27.58
N GLU A 747 -21.10 11.02 -26.25
CA GLU A 747 -22.02 11.78 -25.41
C GLU A 747 -21.26 12.76 -24.52
N SER A 748 -21.97 13.83 -24.15
CA SER A 748 -21.46 14.81 -23.18
C SER A 748 -21.51 14.25 -21.77
N LYS A 749 -20.60 14.73 -20.91
CA LYS A 749 -20.55 14.34 -19.50
C LYS A 749 -21.89 14.63 -18.78
N PRO A 750 -22.45 13.70 -17.98
CA PRO A 750 -23.76 13.87 -17.33
C PRO A 750 -23.90 15.16 -16.53
N GLU A 751 -22.89 15.53 -15.73
CA GLU A 751 -22.91 16.76 -14.94
C GLU A 751 -22.93 18.03 -15.81
N TYR A 752 -22.24 18.02 -16.95
CA TYR A 752 -22.27 19.14 -17.90
C TYR A 752 -23.65 19.29 -18.52
N VAL A 753 -24.24 18.18 -19.00
CA VAL A 753 -25.60 18.18 -19.58
C VAL A 753 -26.62 18.70 -18.57
N LEU A 754 -26.59 18.19 -17.34
CA LEU A 754 -27.51 18.62 -16.29
C LEU A 754 -27.35 20.10 -15.95
N TRP A 755 -26.11 20.60 -15.91
CA TRP A 755 -25.84 22.02 -15.70
C TRP A 755 -26.41 22.89 -16.82
N GLN A 756 -26.21 22.52 -18.09
CA GLN A 756 -26.75 23.27 -19.22
C GLN A 756 -28.28 23.30 -19.20
N GLN A 757 -28.93 22.19 -18.83
CA GLN A 757 -30.39 22.13 -18.69
C GLN A 757 -30.92 23.03 -17.57
N LEU A 758 -30.24 23.06 -16.42
CA LEU A 758 -30.60 23.95 -15.30
C LEU A 758 -30.40 25.43 -15.67
N LYS A 759 -29.27 25.77 -16.28
CA LYS A 759 -28.91 27.13 -16.69
C LYS A 759 -29.83 27.68 -17.79
N SER A 760 -30.29 26.82 -18.70
CA SER A 760 -31.22 27.18 -19.78
C SER A 760 -32.70 27.01 -19.41
N HIS A 761 -33.01 26.68 -18.15
CA HIS A 761 -34.36 26.41 -17.65
C HIS A 761 -35.12 25.28 -18.39
N GLN A 762 -34.41 24.37 -19.07
CA GLN A 762 -34.99 23.14 -19.62
C GLN A 762 -35.38 22.16 -18.52
N THR A 763 -34.72 22.24 -17.36
CA THR A 763 -35.11 21.53 -16.14
C THR A 763 -34.98 22.46 -14.92
N LYS A 764 -35.65 22.11 -13.83
CA LYS A 764 -35.59 22.80 -12.54
C LYS A 764 -35.64 21.80 -11.40
N VAL A 765 -35.41 22.29 -10.18
CA VAL A 765 -35.68 21.51 -8.96
C VAL A 765 -37.19 21.53 -8.68
N GLU A 766 -37.79 20.35 -8.59
CA GLU A 766 -39.24 20.20 -8.36
C GLU A 766 -39.62 20.21 -6.86
N ILE A 767 -38.67 19.89 -5.98
CA ILE A 767 -38.89 19.92 -4.52
C ILE A 767 -39.01 21.37 -4.04
N THR A 768 -40.20 21.82 -3.69
CA THR A 768 -40.41 23.18 -3.19
C THR A 768 -39.81 23.37 -1.79
N GLY A 769 -39.09 24.45 -1.55
CA GLY A 769 -38.52 24.80 -0.23
C GLY A 769 -37.19 24.13 0.09
N TRP A 770 -36.59 23.43 -0.87
CA TRP A 770 -35.25 22.83 -0.75
C TRP A 770 -34.17 23.86 -0.38
N GLU A 771 -34.33 25.12 -0.81
CA GLU A 771 -33.41 26.22 -0.53
C GLU A 771 -33.30 26.50 0.97
N LYS A 772 -34.42 26.34 1.70
CA LYS A 772 -34.45 26.52 3.16
C LYS A 772 -33.65 25.42 3.85
N VAL A 773 -33.74 24.19 3.35
CA VAL A 773 -32.94 23.07 3.85
C VAL A 773 -31.46 23.34 3.57
N ALA A 774 -31.11 23.72 2.33
CA ALA A 774 -29.74 24.07 1.97
C ALA A 774 -29.16 25.19 2.85
N LEU A 775 -29.94 26.24 3.14
CA LEU A 775 -29.54 27.32 4.04
C LEU A 775 -29.20 26.81 5.46
N VAL A 776 -29.94 25.85 6.00
CA VAL A 776 -29.66 25.28 7.33
C VAL A 776 -28.33 24.53 7.36
N PHE A 777 -28.04 23.72 6.34
CA PHE A 777 -26.86 22.85 6.34
C PHE A 777 -25.58 23.52 5.83
N TYR A 778 -25.70 24.48 4.90
CA TYR A 778 -24.56 25.08 4.20
C TYR A 778 -24.49 26.60 4.32
N ASN A 779 -25.44 27.24 5.01
CA ASN A 779 -25.57 28.70 5.07
C ASN A 779 -25.57 29.36 3.68
N CYS A 780 -26.16 28.67 2.70
CA CYS A 780 -26.27 29.08 1.32
C CYS A 780 -27.47 28.39 0.68
N SER A 781 -28.31 29.14 -0.06
CA SER A 781 -29.52 28.58 -0.68
C SER A 781 -29.24 27.75 -1.92
N GLY A 782 -28.12 28.02 -2.62
CA GLY A 782 -27.76 27.34 -3.87
C GLY A 782 -28.59 27.73 -5.08
N ALA A 783 -29.65 28.51 -4.92
CA ALA A 783 -30.53 28.91 -6.01
C ALA A 783 -29.74 29.64 -7.12
N LEU A 784 -30.15 29.44 -8.38
CA LEU A 784 -29.70 30.29 -9.47
C LEU A 784 -30.15 31.73 -9.16
N ASN A 785 -29.22 32.69 -9.26
CA ASN A 785 -29.61 34.10 -9.26
C ASN A 785 -30.42 34.32 -10.55
N VAL A 786 -31.74 34.35 -10.43
CA VAL A 786 -32.67 34.69 -11.52
C VAL A 786 -32.73 36.20 -11.69
#